data_AF-A0A0E3SKK9-F1
#
_entry.id   AF-A0A0E3SKK9-F1
#
_cell.length_a   1.000
_cell.length_b   1.000
_cell.length_c   1.000
_cell.angle_alpha   90.00
_cell.angle_beta   90.00
_cell.angle_gamma   90.00
#
_symmetry.space_group_name_H-M   'P 1'
#
loop_
_entity.id
_entity.type
_entity.pdbx_description
1 polymer ?
#
loop_
_entity_poly.entity_id
_entity_poly.type
_entity_poly.pdbx_seq_one_letter_code
_entity_poly.pdbx_strand_id
1 'polypeptide(L)'
;MWVNKLIVFLSVVVFLITSVQNSAFAREIVVDANSSSADFRSIQEAVNNSSSGDTVIVMPGTYNENIIVNVTSLTIRSKSKNPEILVKSPEENKSIFLITANNVTLSGFNITGAKGNYTYYPSGICLKNAKNCEITGNTLFENYLGVCLVNADYNKVSKNFLFNSSISLNEDSNMNNLRDNALEEGSISLSYSSYNTISENSLFNGSISMGESSRNNLTNNIIEKGSIHLAVWCSLNLIYKNKISNGWGISIACCGGGDEISDNIILNSSHGVSTYDHGIDIRNNTIMDCFNGIDISQSPSRIHNNTILNCSTGIAVMDSSTDISNNIIVSSTECGLSIPDREFDERVYNNYFNNTINVRLGNHSEYTWNNSRISGTNIVGGPYLGGNYWANPNGTGFSEACTDSDGDWICDSPYNVNGSNGSDFDFLPLASISRTQSPPVANFSTNITQGLAPLSVQFTDFSQYVLLWNWDFDNDGISDAAEKDPVYEYKAPGNYIVNLTVSNVNGKASKTQEITAQEAKSLPVANFSVNSTKGQAPLTVTFTDLSQNVAKRMWDFNNDGVTDSTNKTAVYIYTFPGTYIVNLNVINSNGTSSKLFPITASPVQRVDGQLILTEHQVTTNGLNPGGIAIYKDRIVWSDDRNGNPDIYMYDFSTSRETQITTSESYDFSPDICDDRIVWTDLRNGNGEIYMYNLSTKKETRITTNGSASNPKIYEDKIIWVDYRNGDVKNFSNPDIYMYDLSTHNETQITSSISDDLTPDIYGDKIVWCAKRHESENSDIYMYDLATLKETKITTNESRYMHPVIYGDRIIWEDYLNGKISICMYNLSTSIETQTATNQTDHAWPAIYEDRVVWADYRNDHTAIYMYDLSTQKETKITTNGLSSAESAIYGDKIAWTGNINGNFEIYICIISEEGQSPKLPVADFSAFPTSGMAPLKVLFTDNSTGGPTSWIWDFGDGINSKHALNATHTFTEPGKYNISLIVTNGNGSSTKLISEYITVFKKE
;
A
#
# COMPACT_ATOMS: atom_id res chain seq x y z
N MET A 1 -64.15 15.16 34.93
CA MET A 1 -63.47 13.97 34.33
C MET A 1 -62.72 14.32 33.03
N TRP A 2 -62.16 15.53 32.90
CA TRP A 2 -61.50 16.03 31.66
C TRP A 2 -60.14 16.71 31.91
N VAL A 3 -59.58 16.59 33.13
CA VAL A 3 -58.31 17.24 33.50
C VAL A 3 -57.13 16.24 33.59
N ASN A 4 -57.40 14.93 33.74
CA ASN A 4 -56.35 13.92 33.85
C ASN A 4 -55.84 13.31 32.53
N LYS A 5 -56.51 13.54 31.39
CA LYS A 5 -56.00 13.06 30.09
C LYS A 5 -54.99 14.03 29.46
N LEU A 6 -55.07 15.33 29.75
CA LEU A 6 -54.15 16.31 29.18
C LEU A 6 -52.76 16.22 29.84
N ILE A 7 -52.67 15.94 31.14
CA ILE A 7 -51.39 15.80 31.85
C ILE A 7 -50.66 14.51 31.48
N VAL A 8 -51.38 13.41 31.25
CA VAL A 8 -50.79 12.13 30.78
C VAL A 8 -50.37 12.24 29.30
N PHE A 9 -51.12 12.95 28.47
CA PHE A 9 -50.71 13.20 27.08
C PHE A 9 -49.55 14.19 26.98
N LEU A 10 -49.50 15.23 27.83
CA LEU A 10 -48.34 16.14 27.89
C LEU A 10 -47.10 15.45 28.46
N SER A 11 -47.23 14.51 29.40
CA SER A 11 -46.07 13.77 29.93
C SER A 11 -45.56 12.70 28.96
N VAL A 12 -46.44 12.03 28.18
CA VAL A 12 -46.01 11.14 27.09
C VAL A 12 -45.42 11.92 25.91
N VAL A 13 -45.93 13.11 25.60
CA VAL A 13 -45.37 14.00 24.56
C VAL A 13 -44.07 14.65 25.03
N VAL A 14 -43.92 15.00 26.31
CA VAL A 14 -42.64 15.47 26.86
C VAL A 14 -41.62 14.32 26.93
N PHE A 15 -42.02 13.07 27.22
CA PHE A 15 -41.12 11.90 27.13
C PHE A 15 -40.76 11.54 25.67
N LEU A 16 -41.65 11.79 24.71
CA LEU A 16 -41.39 11.66 23.27
C LEU A 16 -40.60 12.85 22.69
N ILE A 17 -40.60 14.02 23.34
CA ILE A 17 -39.83 15.20 22.92
C ILE A 17 -38.44 15.23 23.60
N THR A 18 -38.26 14.58 24.75
CA THR A 18 -36.93 14.36 25.34
C THR A 18 -36.21 13.12 24.80
N SER A 19 -36.87 12.29 23.98
CA SER A 19 -36.23 11.16 23.26
C SER A 19 -35.89 11.48 21.80
N VAL A 20 -36.10 12.72 21.36
CA VAL A 20 -35.72 13.22 20.02
C VAL A 20 -34.54 14.21 20.09
N GLN A 21 -33.86 14.33 21.24
CA GLN A 21 -32.56 14.98 21.29
C GLN A 21 -31.44 13.97 21.04
N ASN A 22 -30.96 14.01 19.79
CA ASN A 22 -29.75 13.39 19.26
C ASN A 22 -29.65 11.87 19.41
N SER A 23 -30.29 11.13 18.50
CA SER A 23 -29.56 10.02 17.90
C SER A 23 -28.37 10.64 17.17
N ALA A 24 -27.24 10.78 17.86
CA ALA A 24 -25.98 11.09 17.19
C ALA A 24 -25.79 9.97 16.16
N PHE A 25 -25.97 10.29 14.88
CA PHE A 25 -25.63 9.36 13.83
C PHE A 25 -24.15 9.07 13.97
N ALA A 26 -23.79 7.79 14.04
CA ALA A 26 -22.41 7.33 13.97
C ALA A 26 -21.74 8.01 12.78
N ARG A 27 -20.72 8.83 13.05
CA ARG A 27 -19.98 9.55 12.00
C ARG A 27 -18.63 8.92 11.74
N GLU A 28 -18.16 9.08 10.52
CA GLU A 28 -16.75 8.82 10.20
C GLU A 28 -15.95 10.10 10.46
N ILE A 29 -14.88 9.98 11.24
CA ILE A 29 -13.93 11.04 11.57
C ILE A 29 -12.60 10.67 10.93
N VAL A 30 -12.08 11.51 10.05
CA VAL A 30 -10.82 11.27 9.34
C VAL A 30 -9.65 11.93 10.06
N VAL A 31 -8.59 11.15 10.30
CA VAL A 31 -7.34 11.62 10.89
C VAL A 31 -6.21 11.54 9.87
N ASP A 32 -5.57 12.66 9.58
CA ASP A 32 -4.39 12.73 8.71
C ASP A 32 -3.40 13.77 9.28
N ALA A 33 -2.23 13.30 9.71
CA ALA A 33 -1.21 14.18 10.29
C ALA A 33 -0.68 15.24 9.28
N ASN A 34 -0.81 14.97 7.98
CA ASN A 34 -0.22 15.78 6.92
C ASN A 34 -1.24 16.63 6.15
N SER A 35 -2.54 16.47 6.43
CA SER A 35 -3.61 17.22 5.76
C SER A 35 -4.23 18.29 6.66
N SER A 36 -4.49 19.47 6.11
CA SER A 36 -5.37 20.49 6.75
C SER A 36 -6.86 20.22 6.52
N SER A 37 -7.22 19.32 5.61
CA SER A 37 -8.62 18.99 5.30
C SER A 37 -9.16 17.78 6.07
N ALA A 38 -8.31 17.06 6.82
CA ALA A 38 -8.79 16.04 7.74
C ALA A 38 -9.48 16.69 8.94
N ASP A 39 -10.45 15.98 9.51
CA ASP A 39 -11.19 16.47 10.68
C ASP A 39 -10.23 16.77 11.84
N PHE A 40 -9.20 15.92 11.99
CA PHE A 40 -8.14 16.09 12.99
C PHE A 40 -6.78 15.65 12.44
N ARG A 41 -5.70 16.19 13.02
CA ARG A 41 -4.32 15.77 12.71
C ARG A 41 -3.75 14.76 13.71
N SER A 42 -4.35 14.65 14.88
CA SER A 42 -3.97 13.74 15.96
C SER A 42 -5.05 12.69 16.17
N ILE A 43 -4.64 11.44 16.44
CA ILE A 43 -5.57 10.37 16.78
C ILE A 43 -6.23 10.68 18.13
N GLN A 44 -5.46 11.16 19.11
CA GLN A 44 -6.02 11.56 20.41
C GLN A 44 -7.05 12.68 20.29
N GLU A 45 -6.82 13.68 19.44
CA GLU A 45 -7.75 14.77 19.23
C GLU A 45 -9.07 14.29 18.61
N ALA A 46 -9.00 13.37 17.65
CA ALA A 46 -10.17 12.73 17.07
C ALA A 46 -10.95 11.92 18.12
N VAL A 47 -10.25 11.14 18.94
CA VAL A 47 -10.87 10.38 20.04
C VAL A 47 -11.56 11.32 21.03
N ASN A 48 -10.93 12.42 21.44
CA ASN A 48 -11.51 13.40 22.35
C ASN A 48 -12.80 14.03 21.82
N ASN A 49 -12.90 14.16 20.50
CA ASN A 49 -14.07 14.72 19.86
C ASN A 49 -15.11 13.65 19.51
N SER A 50 -14.81 12.36 19.58
CA SER A 50 -15.70 11.28 19.16
C SER A 50 -16.89 11.06 20.10
N SER A 51 -17.99 10.58 19.55
CA SER A 51 -19.18 10.10 20.28
C SER A 51 -19.35 8.59 20.13
N SER A 52 -20.23 8.00 20.94
CA SER A 52 -20.47 6.56 20.89
C SER A 52 -21.02 6.13 19.53
N GLY A 53 -20.41 5.11 18.93
CA GLY A 53 -20.74 4.61 17.59
C GLY A 53 -19.87 5.21 16.47
N ASP A 54 -19.10 6.27 16.73
CA ASP A 54 -18.25 6.88 15.72
C ASP A 54 -17.14 5.95 15.22
N THR A 55 -16.66 6.22 14.01
CA THR A 55 -15.53 5.53 13.40
C THR A 55 -14.42 6.53 13.09
N VAL A 56 -13.29 6.41 13.78
CA VAL A 56 -12.05 7.13 13.48
C VAL A 56 -11.28 6.36 12.40
N ILE A 57 -11.16 6.97 11.22
CA ILE A 57 -10.41 6.45 10.09
C ILE A 57 -9.07 7.18 10.03
N VAL A 58 -7.99 6.44 10.31
CA VAL A 58 -6.64 6.99 10.27
C VAL A 58 -6.04 6.77 8.89
N MET A 59 -5.47 7.84 8.32
CA MET A 59 -4.80 7.83 7.02
C MET A 59 -3.35 7.34 7.14
N PRO A 60 -2.73 6.82 6.06
CA PRO A 60 -1.30 6.46 6.04
C PRO A 60 -0.40 7.59 6.56
N GLY A 61 0.51 7.25 7.46
CA GLY A 61 1.36 8.25 8.14
C GLY A 61 2.08 7.70 9.36
N THR A 62 2.89 8.57 9.99
CA THR A 62 3.52 8.28 11.29
C THR A 62 2.93 9.19 12.36
N TYR A 63 2.43 8.58 13.44
CA TYR A 63 1.78 9.25 14.56
C TYR A 63 2.58 9.00 15.84
N ASN A 64 3.16 10.06 16.42
CA ASN A 64 3.94 9.96 17.65
C ASN A 64 3.07 10.39 18.83
N GLU A 65 2.24 9.49 19.34
CA GLU A 65 1.19 9.80 20.33
C GLU A 65 1.03 8.66 21.36
N ASN A 66 0.71 9.00 22.60
CA ASN A 66 0.08 8.09 23.56
C ASN A 66 -1.41 8.43 23.61
N ILE A 67 -2.27 7.47 23.32
CA ILE A 67 -3.69 7.65 23.00
C ILE A 67 -4.53 6.97 24.09
N ILE A 68 -5.37 7.74 24.77
CA ILE A 68 -6.36 7.29 25.73
C ILE A 68 -7.72 7.20 25.04
N VAL A 69 -8.27 5.99 24.95
CA VAL A 69 -9.58 5.71 24.36
C VAL A 69 -10.61 5.47 25.46
N ASN A 70 -11.35 6.51 25.79
CA ASN A 70 -12.38 6.52 26.86
C ASN A 70 -13.82 6.66 26.32
N VAL A 71 -14.00 6.59 24.99
CA VAL A 71 -15.31 6.66 24.32
C VAL A 71 -15.81 5.24 24.02
N THR A 72 -17.02 4.91 24.49
CA THR A 72 -17.60 3.57 24.31
C THR A 72 -18.16 3.37 22.89
N SER A 73 -18.09 2.14 22.37
CA SER A 73 -18.55 1.80 21.02
C SER A 73 -17.81 2.56 19.91
N LEU A 74 -16.55 2.90 20.14
CA LEU A 74 -15.71 3.60 19.16
C LEU A 74 -14.97 2.60 18.27
N THR A 75 -14.97 2.82 16.96
CA THR A 75 -14.10 2.09 16.03
C THR A 75 -12.93 2.97 15.63
N ILE A 76 -11.69 2.50 15.81
CA ILE A 76 -10.48 3.15 15.32
C ILE A 76 -9.81 2.19 14.34
N ARG A 77 -9.67 2.61 13.09
CA ARG A 77 -9.12 1.73 12.04
C ARG A 77 -8.27 2.46 11.02
N SER A 78 -7.28 1.77 10.47
CA SER A 78 -6.58 2.19 9.26
C SER A 78 -7.53 2.24 8.05
N LYS A 79 -7.32 3.21 7.15
CA LYS A 79 -8.08 3.30 5.88
C LYS A 79 -7.77 2.15 4.92
N SER A 80 -6.50 1.77 4.79
CA SER A 80 -6.04 0.80 3.79
C SER A 80 -6.22 -0.66 4.23
N LYS A 81 -6.59 -0.90 5.50
CA LYS A 81 -6.63 -2.24 6.14
C LYS A 81 -5.29 -3.01 6.10
N ASN A 82 -4.22 -2.38 5.60
CA ASN A 82 -2.83 -2.84 5.60
C ASN A 82 -1.98 -1.84 6.41
N PRO A 83 -0.88 -2.28 7.05
CA PRO A 83 -0.23 -1.46 8.06
C PRO A 83 0.78 -0.48 7.42
N GLU A 84 0.26 0.54 6.74
CA GLU A 84 1.03 1.72 6.28
C GLU A 84 1.07 2.84 7.34
N ILE A 85 0.37 2.63 8.47
CA ILE A 85 0.23 3.58 9.57
C ILE A 85 1.10 3.13 10.74
N LEU A 86 2.07 3.95 11.11
CA LEU A 86 3.00 3.68 12.20
C LEU A 86 2.70 4.58 13.40
N VAL A 87 2.27 3.99 14.52
CA VAL A 87 2.05 4.70 15.79
C VAL A 87 3.18 4.40 16.76
N LYS A 88 3.82 5.44 17.28
CA LYS A 88 4.99 5.35 18.16
C LYS A 88 4.73 6.03 19.49
N SER A 89 5.25 5.45 20.57
CA SER A 89 5.20 6.08 21.89
C SER A 89 6.15 7.29 21.97
N PRO A 90 5.67 8.52 22.28
CA PRO A 90 6.54 9.62 22.68
C PRO A 90 7.06 9.47 24.11
N GLU A 91 6.30 8.80 25.00
CA GLU A 91 6.72 8.47 26.36
C GLU A 91 6.83 6.95 26.53
N GLU A 92 8.05 6.41 26.45
CA GLU A 92 8.26 4.96 26.37
C GLU A 92 7.61 4.19 27.55
N ASN A 93 7.53 4.76 28.75
CA ASN A 93 6.96 4.12 29.95
C ASN A 93 5.43 4.11 30.03
N LYS A 94 4.73 4.53 28.97
CA LYS A 94 3.26 4.51 28.86
C LYS A 94 2.81 3.63 27.71
N SER A 95 1.58 3.15 27.80
CA SER A 95 0.96 2.42 26.71
C SER A 95 0.66 3.35 25.52
N ILE A 96 0.85 2.88 24.29
CA ILE A 96 0.53 3.67 23.09
C ILE A 96 -0.97 3.82 22.92
N PHE A 97 -1.74 2.73 23.00
CA PHE A 97 -3.19 2.78 23.15
C PHE A 97 -3.58 2.33 24.55
N LEU A 98 -4.22 3.20 25.32
CA LEU A 98 -4.84 2.88 26.60
C LEU A 98 -6.37 2.96 26.46
N ILE A 99 -7.00 1.80 26.29
CA ILE A 99 -8.43 1.63 26.11
C ILE A 99 -9.08 1.41 27.48
N THR A 100 -9.92 2.36 27.90
CA THR A 100 -10.65 2.33 29.18
C THR A 100 -12.16 2.28 29.01
N ALA A 101 -12.64 2.15 27.77
CA ALA A 101 -14.05 2.09 27.42
C ALA A 101 -14.45 0.75 26.79
N ASN A 102 -15.74 0.43 26.87
CA ASN A 102 -16.31 -0.82 26.37
C ASN A 102 -16.67 -0.73 24.88
N ASN A 103 -16.78 -1.89 24.22
CA ASN A 103 -17.20 -2.05 22.82
C ASN A 103 -16.28 -1.33 21.81
N VAL A 104 -15.00 -1.16 22.14
CA VAL A 104 -14.04 -0.48 21.25
C VAL A 104 -13.46 -1.47 20.23
N THR A 105 -13.36 -1.07 18.97
CA THR A 105 -12.66 -1.85 17.93
C THR A 105 -11.40 -1.12 17.50
N LEU A 106 -10.24 -1.78 17.47
CA LEU A 106 -8.95 -1.23 17.02
C LEU A 106 -8.30 -2.14 15.98
N SER A 107 -8.02 -1.62 14.77
CA SER A 107 -7.49 -2.45 13.68
C SER A 107 -6.60 -1.75 12.64
N GLY A 108 -5.62 -2.48 12.12
CA GLY A 108 -4.82 -2.09 10.95
C GLY A 108 -3.60 -1.20 11.22
N PHE A 109 -3.02 -1.23 12.43
CA PHE A 109 -1.91 -0.37 12.82
C PHE A 109 -0.58 -1.12 12.98
N ASN A 110 0.53 -0.46 12.63
CA ASN A 110 1.88 -0.78 13.14
C ASN A 110 2.12 -0.03 14.44
N ILE A 111 2.45 -0.70 15.54
CA ILE A 111 2.59 -0.11 16.88
C ILE A 111 3.93 -0.49 17.52
N THR A 112 4.70 0.50 17.96
CA THR A 112 6.03 0.27 18.56
C THR A 112 6.43 1.33 19.58
N GLY A 113 7.41 1.00 20.45
CA GLY A 113 8.11 1.96 21.30
C GLY A 113 7.66 2.04 22.74
N ALA A 114 6.71 1.21 23.21
CA ALA A 114 6.41 1.11 24.64
C ALA A 114 7.50 0.28 25.34
N LYS A 115 8.27 0.91 26.22
CA LYS A 115 9.34 0.27 27.00
C LYS A 115 9.17 0.55 28.49
N GLY A 116 9.35 -0.46 29.32
CA GLY A 116 9.35 -0.26 30.77
C GLY A 116 9.38 -1.58 31.52
N ASN A 117 8.74 -1.59 32.69
CA ASN A 117 8.68 -2.75 33.59
C ASN A 117 7.24 -3.06 34.02
N TYR A 118 7.08 -4.19 34.72
CA TYR A 118 5.79 -4.72 35.17
C TYR A 118 4.93 -3.76 36.01
N THR A 119 5.48 -2.72 36.64
CA THR A 119 4.73 -1.87 37.60
C THR A 119 3.57 -1.10 36.96
N TYR A 120 3.64 -0.79 35.66
CA TYR A 120 2.62 0.01 34.96
C TYR A 120 2.06 -0.69 33.71
N TYR A 121 2.53 -1.90 33.40
CA TYR A 121 2.20 -2.66 32.19
C TYR A 121 2.25 -1.85 30.88
N PRO A 122 3.34 -1.09 30.62
CA PRO A 122 3.45 -0.33 29.38
C PRO A 122 3.36 -1.29 28.19
N SER A 123 2.46 -0.98 27.28
CA SER A 123 2.12 -1.88 26.17
C SER A 123 1.82 -1.13 24.89
N GLY A 124 1.97 -1.80 23.75
CA GLY A 124 1.45 -1.29 22.48
C GLY A 124 -0.04 -0.94 22.60
N ILE A 125 -0.83 -1.89 23.10
CA ILE A 125 -2.26 -1.75 23.36
C ILE A 125 -2.58 -2.28 24.76
N CYS A 126 -3.21 -1.46 25.59
CA CYS A 126 -3.68 -1.82 26.93
C CYS A 126 -5.20 -1.67 27.03
N LEU A 127 -5.89 -2.71 27.48
CA LEU A 127 -7.30 -2.68 27.84
C LEU A 127 -7.39 -2.70 29.36
N LYS A 128 -7.90 -1.63 29.96
CA LYS A 128 -8.01 -1.50 31.41
C LYS A 128 -9.44 -1.24 31.82
N ASN A 129 -10.03 -2.15 32.61
CA ASN A 129 -11.46 -2.12 32.98
C ASN A 129 -12.41 -2.09 31.77
N ALA A 130 -11.97 -2.61 30.62
CA ALA A 130 -12.70 -2.56 29.35
C ALA A 130 -13.33 -3.91 29.01
N LYS A 131 -14.53 -3.88 28.41
CA LYS A 131 -15.29 -5.07 28.05
C LYS A 131 -15.77 -5.05 26.60
N ASN A 132 -15.89 -6.23 26.01
CA ASN A 132 -16.41 -6.43 24.64
C ASN A 132 -15.62 -5.68 23.55
N CYS A 133 -14.34 -5.42 23.76
CA CYS A 133 -13.48 -4.77 22.78
C CYS A 133 -12.89 -5.79 21.78
N GLU A 134 -12.57 -5.33 20.58
CA GLU A 134 -11.98 -6.14 19.51
C GLU A 134 -10.68 -5.52 19.01
N ILE A 135 -9.58 -6.23 19.20
CA ILE A 135 -8.23 -5.83 18.78
C ILE A 135 -7.78 -6.77 17.67
N THR A 136 -7.78 -6.29 16.43
CA THR A 136 -7.57 -7.18 15.28
C THR A 136 -6.75 -6.61 14.14
N GLY A 137 -5.93 -7.44 13.50
CA GLY A 137 -5.19 -7.04 12.29
C GLY A 137 -4.13 -5.97 12.56
N ASN A 138 -3.50 -5.98 13.73
CA ASN A 138 -2.42 -5.04 14.07
C ASN A 138 -1.07 -5.75 14.08
N THR A 139 -0.02 -5.00 13.81
CA THR A 139 1.36 -5.44 13.88
C THR A 139 2.04 -4.69 15.03
N LEU A 140 2.47 -5.41 16.06
CA LEU A 140 3.10 -4.85 17.25
C LEU A 140 4.52 -5.36 17.35
N PHE A 141 5.49 -4.45 17.45
CA PHE A 141 6.90 -4.85 17.51
C PHE A 141 7.71 -4.00 18.46
N GLU A 142 8.69 -4.62 19.11
CA GLU A 142 9.61 -3.95 20.04
C GLU A 142 8.90 -3.19 21.17
N ASN A 143 7.81 -3.77 21.68
CA ASN A 143 7.11 -3.30 22.87
C ASN A 143 7.36 -4.24 24.03
N TYR A 144 7.45 -3.70 25.25
CA TYR A 144 7.57 -4.50 26.47
C TYR A 144 6.44 -5.54 26.58
N LEU A 145 5.21 -5.09 26.39
CA LEU A 145 4.06 -5.93 26.10
C LEU A 145 3.42 -5.44 24.79
N GLY A 146 3.02 -6.34 23.90
CA GLY A 146 2.24 -5.99 22.72
C GLY A 146 0.82 -5.61 23.13
N VAL A 147 0.07 -6.59 23.64
CA VAL A 147 -1.33 -6.40 24.08
C VAL A 147 -1.45 -6.79 25.55
N CYS A 148 -1.99 -5.90 26.38
CA CYS A 148 -2.17 -6.14 27.81
C CYS A 148 -3.63 -5.92 28.22
N LEU A 149 -4.23 -6.90 28.90
CA LEU A 149 -5.57 -6.84 29.48
C LEU A 149 -5.42 -6.79 31.01
N VAL A 150 -6.10 -5.82 31.64
CA VAL A 150 -6.09 -5.62 33.10
C VAL A 150 -7.52 -5.39 33.57
N ASN A 151 -8.06 -6.34 34.33
CA ASN A 151 -9.48 -6.37 34.72
C ASN A 151 -10.41 -6.15 33.52
N ALA A 152 -10.12 -6.84 32.42
CA ALA A 152 -10.79 -6.65 31.13
C ALA A 152 -11.44 -7.96 30.69
N ASP A 153 -12.77 -7.96 30.55
CA ASP A 153 -13.56 -9.17 30.29
C ASP A 153 -14.19 -9.19 28.89
N TYR A 154 -14.46 -10.38 28.35
CA TYR A 154 -15.22 -10.57 27.09
C TYR A 154 -14.58 -9.93 25.84
N ASN A 155 -13.28 -9.67 25.85
CA ASN A 155 -12.58 -9.04 24.73
C ASN A 155 -12.09 -10.08 23.72
N LYS A 156 -11.90 -9.65 22.47
CA LYS A 156 -11.33 -10.43 21.38
C LYS A 156 -9.99 -9.84 20.97
N VAL A 157 -8.95 -10.67 20.94
CA VAL A 157 -7.63 -10.31 20.41
C VAL A 157 -7.30 -11.31 19.31
N SER A 158 -7.34 -10.88 18.05
CA SER A 158 -7.20 -11.80 16.93
C SER A 158 -6.45 -11.28 15.73
N LYS A 159 -5.81 -12.15 14.94
CA LYS A 159 -5.15 -11.74 13.68
C LYS A 159 -4.07 -10.66 13.86
N ASN A 160 -3.46 -10.61 15.05
CA ASN A 160 -2.36 -9.68 15.30
C ASN A 160 -1.04 -10.41 15.08
N PHE A 161 -0.07 -9.69 14.51
CA PHE A 161 1.32 -10.13 14.42
C PHE A 161 2.14 -9.41 15.48
N LEU A 162 2.88 -10.15 16.28
CA LEU A 162 3.72 -9.61 17.34
C LEU A 162 5.16 -10.08 17.15
N PHE A 163 6.12 -9.15 17.17
CA PHE A 163 7.55 -9.46 17.12
C PHE A 163 8.26 -8.85 18.33
N ASN A 164 8.97 -9.65 19.11
CA ASN A 164 9.59 -9.23 20.37
C ASN A 164 8.58 -8.48 21.26
N SER A 165 7.38 -9.05 21.40
CA SER A 165 6.23 -8.45 22.08
C SER A 165 5.26 -9.53 22.52
N SER A 166 4.76 -9.44 23.76
CA SER A 166 3.91 -10.49 24.38
C SER A 166 2.45 -10.05 24.55
N ILE A 167 1.54 -11.02 24.71
CA ILE A 167 0.15 -10.78 25.14
C ILE A 167 0.01 -11.15 26.61
N SER A 168 -0.58 -10.29 27.44
CA SER A 168 -0.77 -10.56 28.87
C SER A 168 -2.21 -10.31 29.32
N LEU A 169 -2.76 -11.22 30.12
CA LEU A 169 -4.04 -11.09 30.81
C LEU A 169 -3.79 -11.07 32.32
N ASN A 170 -4.23 -10.01 32.98
CA ASN A 170 -3.93 -9.74 34.38
C ASN A 170 -5.18 -9.30 35.14
N GLU A 171 -5.14 -9.42 36.46
CA GLU A 171 -6.11 -8.84 37.41
C GLU A 171 -7.57 -9.17 37.05
N ASP A 172 -7.98 -10.44 37.08
CA ASP A 172 -9.36 -10.87 36.79
C ASP A 172 -9.83 -10.59 35.36
N SER A 173 -8.93 -10.67 34.35
CA SER A 173 -9.30 -10.56 32.94
C SER A 173 -9.91 -11.87 32.43
N ASN A 174 -11.25 -11.99 32.50
CA ASN A 174 -11.96 -13.24 32.29
C ASN A 174 -12.74 -13.30 30.96
N MET A 175 -13.03 -14.51 30.49
CA MET A 175 -13.90 -14.74 29.33
C MET A 175 -13.43 -14.07 28.02
N ASN A 176 -12.12 -13.85 27.87
CA ASN A 176 -11.52 -13.30 26.67
C ASN A 176 -11.21 -14.40 25.64
N ASN A 177 -11.16 -14.00 24.36
CA ASN A 177 -10.85 -14.88 23.25
C ASN A 177 -9.62 -14.38 22.49
N LEU A 178 -8.52 -15.13 22.60
CA LEU A 178 -7.26 -14.88 21.92
C LEU A 178 -7.14 -15.89 20.77
N ARG A 179 -7.30 -15.43 19.54
CA ARG A 179 -7.40 -16.33 18.38
C ARG A 179 -6.60 -15.89 17.17
N ASP A 180 -5.91 -16.81 16.50
CA ASP A 180 -5.25 -16.52 15.21
C ASP A 180 -4.22 -15.38 15.32
N ASN A 181 -3.47 -15.31 16.43
CA ASN A 181 -2.35 -14.38 16.57
C ASN A 181 -1.03 -15.11 16.30
N ALA A 182 -0.10 -14.41 15.67
CA ALA A 182 1.25 -14.89 15.40
C ALA A 182 2.24 -14.09 16.27
N LEU A 183 3.02 -14.79 17.09
CA LEU A 183 4.03 -14.21 17.98
C LEU A 183 5.40 -14.81 17.64
N GLU A 184 6.35 -13.95 17.30
CA GLU A 184 7.78 -14.29 17.17
C GLU A 184 8.54 -13.61 18.31
N GLU A 185 9.32 -14.38 19.09
CA GLU A 185 10.03 -13.86 20.27
C GLU A 185 9.06 -13.25 21.31
N GLY A 186 7.84 -13.77 21.39
CA GLY A 186 6.75 -13.25 22.22
C GLY A 186 5.92 -14.36 22.86
N SER A 187 5.40 -14.11 24.06
CA SER A 187 4.67 -15.10 24.86
C SER A 187 3.23 -14.68 25.15
N ILE A 188 2.40 -15.62 25.60
CA ILE A 188 1.05 -15.34 26.13
C ILE A 188 1.06 -15.68 27.63
N SER A 189 0.80 -14.71 28.50
CA SER A 189 0.81 -14.90 29.95
C SER A 189 -0.54 -14.58 30.60
N LEU A 190 -1.00 -15.46 31.48
CA LEU A 190 -2.24 -15.29 32.25
C LEU A 190 -1.90 -15.22 33.74
N SER A 191 -2.43 -14.22 34.44
CA SER A 191 -2.30 -14.05 35.88
C SER A 191 -3.64 -13.66 36.45
N TYR A 192 -4.16 -14.45 37.40
CA TYR A 192 -5.50 -14.26 37.97
C TYR A 192 -6.59 -14.16 36.90
N SER A 193 -6.52 -14.97 35.83
CA SER A 193 -7.37 -14.79 34.64
C SER A 193 -7.98 -16.13 34.21
N SER A 194 -9.30 -16.23 34.28
CA SER A 194 -10.05 -17.49 34.16
C SER A 194 -11.07 -17.46 33.01
N TYR A 195 -11.53 -18.65 32.59
CA TYR A 195 -12.54 -18.81 31.52
C TYR A 195 -12.14 -18.26 30.15
N ASN A 196 -10.84 -18.05 29.89
CA ASN A 196 -10.37 -17.54 28.61
C ASN A 196 -10.20 -18.67 27.60
N THR A 197 -10.34 -18.34 26.31
CA THR A 197 -10.04 -19.25 25.20
C THR A 197 -8.83 -18.73 24.45
N ILE A 198 -7.79 -19.56 24.33
CA ILE A 198 -6.56 -19.27 23.59
C ILE A 198 -6.48 -20.31 22.48
N SER A 199 -6.78 -19.92 21.25
CA SER A 199 -6.94 -20.87 20.15
C SER A 199 -6.27 -20.48 18.85
N GLU A 200 -5.72 -21.44 18.11
CA GLU A 200 -5.17 -21.19 16.76
C GLU A 200 -4.06 -20.12 16.75
N ASN A 201 -3.35 -19.92 17.85
CA ASN A 201 -2.21 -19.00 17.87
C ASN A 201 -0.92 -19.75 17.47
N SER A 202 -0.01 -19.04 16.79
CA SER A 202 1.30 -19.55 16.40
C SER A 202 2.38 -18.79 17.18
N LEU A 203 3.19 -19.50 17.96
CA LEU A 203 4.29 -18.94 18.75
C LEU A 203 5.62 -19.57 18.30
N PHE A 204 6.58 -18.72 17.94
CA PHE A 204 7.98 -19.13 17.70
C PHE A 204 8.88 -18.49 18.73
N ASN A 205 9.68 -19.31 19.43
CA ASN A 205 10.53 -18.91 20.55
C ASN A 205 9.74 -18.16 21.65
N GLY A 206 8.55 -18.69 21.98
CA GLY A 206 7.63 -18.10 22.92
C GLY A 206 6.74 -19.15 23.58
N SER A 207 6.23 -18.86 24.77
CA SER A 207 5.46 -19.81 25.57
C SER A 207 4.08 -19.30 25.94
N ILE A 208 3.20 -20.22 26.32
CA ILE A 208 1.95 -19.89 27.01
C ILE A 208 2.13 -20.22 28.49
N SER A 209 2.03 -19.22 29.37
CA SER A 209 2.17 -19.40 30.81
C SER A 209 0.94 -18.93 31.57
N MET A 210 0.62 -19.59 32.67
CA MET A 210 -0.48 -19.18 33.54
C MET A 210 -0.19 -19.38 35.02
N GLY A 211 -0.66 -18.45 35.85
CA GLY A 211 -0.63 -18.52 37.30
C GLY A 211 -1.95 -18.06 37.90
N GLU A 212 -2.39 -18.73 38.96
CA GLU A 212 -3.65 -18.46 39.68
C GLU A 212 -4.87 -18.35 38.73
N SER A 213 -4.88 -19.17 37.69
CA SER A 213 -5.78 -19.05 36.53
C SER A 213 -6.50 -20.37 36.28
N SER A 214 -7.83 -20.34 36.19
CA SER A 214 -8.64 -21.57 36.16
C SER A 214 -9.61 -21.61 34.98
N ARG A 215 -9.99 -22.81 34.56
CA ARG A 215 -11.03 -23.03 33.52
C ARG A 215 -10.71 -22.37 32.17
N ASN A 216 -9.43 -22.21 31.83
CA ASN A 216 -9.02 -21.72 30.52
C ASN A 216 -8.95 -22.87 29.51
N ASN A 217 -9.22 -22.57 28.24
CA ASN A 217 -9.15 -23.53 27.14
C ASN A 217 -8.05 -23.13 26.16
N LEU A 218 -6.98 -23.93 26.10
CA LEU A 218 -5.85 -23.77 25.19
C LEU A 218 -6.00 -24.81 24.08
N THR A 219 -6.38 -24.39 22.88
CA THR A 219 -6.69 -25.34 21.80
C THR A 219 -6.14 -25.00 20.42
N ASN A 220 -5.64 -26.00 19.70
CA ASN A 220 -5.11 -25.84 18.33
C ASN A 220 -3.99 -24.78 18.23
N ASN A 221 -3.23 -24.53 19.29
CA ASN A 221 -2.07 -23.63 19.22
C ASN A 221 -0.85 -24.39 18.70
N ILE A 222 -0.01 -23.69 17.94
CA ILE A 222 1.27 -24.20 17.43
C ILE A 222 2.39 -23.45 18.15
N ILE A 223 3.27 -24.19 18.82
CA ILE A 223 4.36 -23.63 19.62
C ILE A 223 5.67 -24.31 19.18
N GLU A 224 6.60 -23.53 18.64
CA GLU A 224 7.94 -23.97 18.28
C GLU A 224 8.98 -23.29 19.16
N LYS A 225 9.95 -24.06 19.69
CA LYS A 225 10.99 -23.57 20.61
C LYS A 225 10.43 -22.90 21.88
N GLY A 226 9.28 -23.38 22.32
CA GLY A 226 8.55 -22.84 23.47
C GLY A 226 7.96 -23.92 24.36
N SER A 227 6.94 -23.54 25.14
CA SER A 227 6.28 -24.44 26.09
C SER A 227 4.89 -23.97 26.48
N ILE A 228 4.13 -24.86 27.11
CA ILE A 228 2.96 -24.49 27.93
C ILE A 228 3.33 -24.72 29.40
N HIS A 229 3.14 -23.72 30.26
CA HIS A 229 3.46 -23.81 31.68
C HIS A 229 2.31 -23.32 32.57
N LEU A 230 1.83 -24.21 33.44
CA LEU A 230 0.84 -23.92 34.46
C LEU A 230 1.54 -23.86 35.83
N ALA A 231 1.39 -22.74 36.53
CA ALA A 231 1.98 -22.48 37.83
C ALA A 231 0.93 -22.51 38.96
N VAL A 232 1.31 -21.98 40.13
CA VAL A 232 0.57 -22.08 41.40
C VAL A 232 -0.93 -21.75 41.25
N TRP A 233 -1.79 -22.57 41.86
CA TRP A 233 -3.25 -22.43 41.96
C TRP A 233 -4.01 -22.33 40.63
N CYS A 234 -3.47 -22.90 39.54
CA CYS A 234 -4.27 -23.14 38.33
C CYS A 234 -5.15 -24.38 38.50
N SER A 235 -6.37 -24.42 37.96
CA SER A 235 -7.23 -25.60 38.04
C SER A 235 -8.24 -25.69 36.91
N LEU A 236 -8.68 -26.91 36.59
CA LEU A 236 -9.75 -27.17 35.62
C LEU A 236 -9.48 -26.58 34.22
N ASN A 237 -8.22 -26.40 33.84
CA ASN A 237 -7.83 -25.94 32.51
C ASN A 237 -7.83 -27.10 31.51
N LEU A 238 -8.15 -26.80 30.26
CA LEU A 238 -8.12 -27.75 29.15
C LEU A 238 -6.97 -27.39 28.20
N ILE A 239 -6.04 -28.31 28.01
CA ILE A 239 -4.94 -28.20 27.04
C ILE A 239 -5.19 -29.25 25.96
N TYR A 240 -5.79 -28.84 24.85
CA TYR A 240 -6.39 -29.75 23.87
C TYR A 240 -5.95 -29.49 22.42
N LYS A 241 -5.42 -30.49 21.72
CA LYS A 241 -5.00 -30.38 20.30
C LYS A 241 -3.92 -29.34 20.01
N ASN A 242 -3.02 -29.07 20.95
CA ASN A 242 -1.88 -28.20 20.70
C ASN A 242 -0.72 -28.99 20.09
N LYS A 243 0.08 -28.33 19.24
CA LYS A 243 1.33 -28.87 18.69
C LYS A 243 2.51 -28.13 19.28
N ILE A 244 3.39 -28.84 19.98
CA ILE A 244 4.58 -28.29 20.63
C ILE A 244 5.82 -28.98 20.05
N SER A 245 6.83 -28.21 19.64
CA SER A 245 8.04 -28.77 19.04
C SER A 245 9.32 -28.03 19.42
N ASN A 246 10.46 -28.74 19.44
CA ASN A 246 11.79 -28.16 19.63
C ASN A 246 11.96 -27.34 20.92
N GLY A 247 11.16 -27.63 21.95
CA GLY A 247 11.02 -26.78 23.13
C GLY A 247 11.06 -27.58 24.44
N TRP A 248 10.29 -27.14 25.43
CA TRP A 248 10.23 -27.84 26.71
C TRP A 248 9.11 -28.87 26.82
N GLY A 249 7.97 -28.65 26.16
CA GLY A 249 6.76 -29.47 26.31
C GLY A 249 5.68 -28.79 27.16
N ILE A 250 4.91 -29.58 27.89
CA ILE A 250 3.85 -29.12 28.80
C ILE A 250 4.31 -29.32 30.24
N SER A 251 4.29 -28.25 31.03
CA SER A 251 4.65 -28.22 32.44
C SER A 251 3.45 -27.83 33.29
N ILE A 252 3.18 -28.58 34.35
CA ILE A 252 2.17 -28.22 35.37
C ILE A 252 2.82 -28.33 36.74
N ALA A 253 2.78 -27.26 37.54
CA ALA A 253 3.34 -27.25 38.88
C ALA A 253 2.45 -26.50 39.86
N CYS A 254 2.23 -27.09 41.04
CA CYS A 254 1.53 -26.46 42.17
C CYS A 254 0.08 -26.04 41.88
N CYS A 255 -0.62 -26.78 41.01
CA CYS A 255 -1.99 -26.49 40.55
C CYS A 255 -3.04 -27.07 41.51
N GLY A 256 -4.28 -26.58 41.51
CA GLY A 256 -5.38 -27.07 42.35
C GLY A 256 -6.09 -28.34 41.85
N GLY A 257 -5.61 -28.94 40.75
CA GLY A 257 -6.10 -30.20 40.18
C GLY A 257 -7.26 -30.06 39.18
N GLY A 258 -7.56 -31.18 38.52
CA GLY A 258 -8.64 -31.29 37.53
C GLY A 258 -8.32 -30.71 36.16
N ASP A 259 -7.06 -30.36 35.90
CA ASP A 259 -6.59 -29.99 34.57
C ASP A 259 -6.54 -31.22 33.65
N GLU A 260 -6.89 -31.01 32.38
CA GLU A 260 -6.94 -32.04 31.35
C GLU A 260 -5.93 -31.72 30.23
N ILE A 261 -5.09 -32.71 29.90
CA ILE A 261 -4.15 -32.65 28.77
C ILE A 261 -4.58 -33.71 27.77
N SER A 262 -5.19 -33.30 26.66
CA SER A 262 -5.71 -34.25 25.68
C SER A 262 -5.41 -33.95 24.22
N ASP A 263 -5.18 -35.00 23.43
CA ASP A 263 -5.03 -34.94 21.97
C ASP A 263 -3.90 -33.99 21.49
N ASN A 264 -2.89 -33.72 22.31
CA ASN A 264 -1.75 -32.88 21.95
C ASN A 264 -0.65 -33.68 21.22
N ILE A 265 0.13 -32.99 20.41
CA ILE A 265 1.30 -33.53 19.71
C ILE A 265 2.54 -32.81 20.23
N ILE A 266 3.48 -33.54 20.85
CA ILE A 266 4.73 -32.99 21.40
C ILE A 266 5.91 -33.70 20.78
N LEU A 267 6.79 -32.94 20.11
CA LEU A 267 7.88 -33.46 19.28
C LEU A 267 9.22 -32.86 19.69
N ASN A 268 10.30 -33.66 19.66
CA ASN A 268 11.68 -33.20 19.80
C ASN A 268 11.88 -32.17 20.94
N SER A 269 11.26 -32.43 22.09
CA SER A 269 11.22 -31.50 23.23
C SER A 269 11.92 -32.11 24.43
N SER A 270 12.43 -31.28 25.34
CA SER A 270 13.09 -31.83 26.54
C SER A 270 12.13 -32.70 27.38
N HIS A 271 10.85 -32.34 27.44
CA HIS A 271 9.80 -33.14 28.06
C HIS A 271 8.60 -33.23 27.11
N GLY A 272 7.82 -34.30 27.22
CA GLY A 272 6.46 -34.34 26.69
C GLY A 272 5.54 -33.60 27.65
N VAL A 273 5.16 -34.27 28.72
CA VAL A 273 4.33 -33.73 29.81
C VAL A 273 5.07 -33.92 31.13
N SER A 274 5.14 -32.88 31.94
CA SER A 274 5.71 -32.93 33.29
C SER A 274 4.78 -32.26 34.28
N THR A 275 4.43 -32.96 35.36
CA THR A 275 3.42 -32.52 36.33
C THR A 275 3.90 -32.65 37.77
N TYR A 276 3.60 -31.67 38.62
CA TYR A 276 3.92 -31.63 40.04
C TYR A 276 2.74 -31.11 40.87
N ASP A 277 2.41 -31.81 41.98
CA ASP A 277 1.53 -31.43 43.11
C ASP A 277 0.05 -31.91 43.11
N HIS A 278 -0.69 -32.07 41.99
CA HIS A 278 -2.15 -32.42 42.05
C HIS A 278 -2.68 -33.22 40.84
N GLY A 279 -3.81 -33.91 41.03
CA GLY A 279 -4.35 -34.89 40.08
C GLY A 279 -4.82 -34.35 38.72
N ILE A 280 -4.37 -35.04 37.66
CA ILE A 280 -4.46 -34.64 36.26
C ILE A 280 -4.93 -35.81 35.39
N ASP A 281 -5.67 -35.52 34.32
CA ASP A 281 -6.03 -36.50 33.28
C ASP A 281 -5.21 -36.24 32.01
N ILE A 282 -4.27 -37.14 31.68
CA ILE A 282 -3.42 -37.07 30.49
C ILE A 282 -3.85 -38.17 29.53
N ARG A 283 -4.46 -37.78 28.41
CA ARG A 283 -5.01 -38.76 27.47
C ARG A 283 -4.88 -38.45 25.99
N ASN A 284 -4.80 -39.48 25.15
CA ASN A 284 -4.76 -39.34 23.69
C ASN A 284 -3.59 -38.47 23.15
N ASN A 285 -2.55 -38.22 23.94
CA ASN A 285 -1.42 -37.41 23.47
C ASN A 285 -0.43 -38.25 22.67
N THR A 286 0.21 -37.64 21.68
CA THR A 286 1.32 -38.22 20.93
C THR A 286 2.60 -37.50 21.30
N ILE A 287 3.56 -38.22 21.88
CA ILE A 287 4.83 -37.69 22.39
C ILE A 287 5.96 -38.45 21.70
N MET A 288 6.83 -37.74 20.99
CA MET A 288 7.88 -38.38 20.18
C MET A 288 9.22 -37.64 20.28
N ASP A 289 10.29 -38.42 20.35
CA ASP A 289 11.68 -37.94 20.39
C ASP A 289 11.94 -36.94 21.54
N CYS A 290 11.26 -37.14 22.68
CA CYS A 290 11.44 -36.32 23.87
C CYS A 290 12.45 -36.93 24.83
N PHE A 291 13.18 -36.13 25.62
CA PHE A 291 14.05 -36.73 26.64
C PHE A 291 13.21 -37.47 27.69
N ASN A 292 12.23 -36.82 28.31
CA ASN A 292 11.21 -37.49 29.13
C ASN A 292 9.86 -37.50 28.41
N GLY A 293 9.17 -38.64 28.34
CA GLY A 293 7.84 -38.73 27.75
C GLY A 293 6.78 -38.07 28.63
N ILE A 294 6.33 -38.78 29.66
CA ILE A 294 5.46 -38.23 30.72
C ILE A 294 6.17 -38.39 32.06
N ASP A 295 6.31 -37.31 32.82
CA ASP A 295 6.90 -37.31 34.15
C ASP A 295 5.90 -36.76 35.17
N ILE A 296 5.50 -37.58 36.14
CA ILE A 296 4.50 -37.20 37.14
C ILE A 296 5.12 -37.25 38.52
N SER A 297 4.96 -36.18 39.29
CA SER A 297 5.38 -36.10 40.68
C SER A 297 4.25 -35.63 41.60
N GLN A 298 4.03 -36.32 42.73
CA GLN A 298 3.09 -35.87 43.80
C GLN A 298 1.64 -35.62 43.33
N SER A 299 1.18 -36.30 42.27
CA SER A 299 -0.03 -35.91 41.55
C SER A 299 -0.90 -37.13 41.18
N PRO A 300 -1.91 -37.52 41.99
CA PRO A 300 -2.74 -38.69 41.70
C PRO A 300 -3.45 -38.56 40.34
N SER A 301 -3.00 -39.28 39.32
CA SER A 301 -3.34 -38.97 37.93
C SER A 301 -3.91 -40.17 37.17
N ARG A 302 -4.53 -39.87 36.03
CA ARG A 302 -4.95 -40.89 35.06
C ARG A 302 -4.16 -40.64 33.78
N ILE A 303 -3.39 -41.63 33.35
CA ILE A 303 -2.60 -41.57 32.13
C ILE A 303 -3.12 -42.65 31.19
N HIS A 304 -3.83 -42.25 30.13
CA HIS A 304 -4.39 -43.26 29.23
C HIS A 304 -4.51 -42.92 27.76
N ASN A 305 -4.42 -43.94 26.91
CA ASN A 305 -4.48 -43.79 25.45
C ASN A 305 -3.37 -42.91 24.85
N ASN A 306 -2.24 -42.73 25.54
CA ASN A 306 -1.14 -41.93 25.00
C ASN A 306 -0.21 -42.80 24.14
N THR A 307 0.39 -42.20 23.12
CA THR A 307 1.42 -42.82 22.29
C THR A 307 2.75 -42.11 22.56
N ILE A 308 3.73 -42.84 23.09
CA ILE A 308 5.04 -42.33 23.50
C ILE A 308 6.13 -43.10 22.76
N LEU A 309 6.90 -42.40 21.93
CA LEU A 309 7.85 -43.01 20.99
C LEU A 309 9.24 -42.39 21.15
N ASN A 310 10.28 -43.25 21.15
CA ASN A 310 11.69 -42.84 21.09
C ASN A 310 12.13 -41.87 22.21
N CYS A 311 11.51 -41.93 23.39
CA CYS A 311 11.92 -41.11 24.52
C CYS A 311 13.09 -41.72 25.31
N SER A 312 13.76 -40.99 26.21
CA SER A 312 14.69 -41.64 27.15
C SER A 312 13.91 -42.53 28.12
N THR A 313 12.98 -41.92 28.86
CA THR A 313 12.00 -42.61 29.69
C THR A 313 10.60 -42.38 29.13
N GLY A 314 9.82 -43.43 28.96
CA GLY A 314 8.44 -43.33 28.45
C GLY A 314 7.51 -42.63 29.44
N ILE A 315 7.26 -43.27 30.59
CA ILE A 315 6.52 -42.70 31.71
C ILE A 315 7.38 -42.83 32.98
N ALA A 316 7.58 -41.72 33.70
CA ALA A 316 8.16 -41.69 35.03
C ALA A 316 7.09 -41.27 36.03
N VAL A 317 6.95 -42.03 37.12
CA VAL A 317 6.02 -41.72 38.20
C VAL A 317 6.81 -41.60 39.49
N MET A 318 6.70 -40.46 40.16
CA MET A 318 7.37 -40.11 41.41
C MET A 318 6.32 -39.73 42.46
N ASP A 319 6.32 -40.37 43.62
CA ASP A 319 5.48 -39.95 44.77
C ASP A 319 3.96 -39.78 44.45
N SER A 320 3.33 -40.66 43.66
CA SER A 320 1.93 -40.51 43.20
C SER A 320 1.12 -41.81 43.35
N SER A 321 -0.21 -41.76 43.23
CA SER A 321 -1.06 -42.93 42.95
C SER A 321 -1.79 -42.71 41.63
N THR A 322 -1.48 -43.52 40.64
CA THR A 322 -1.73 -43.27 39.22
C THR A 322 -2.37 -44.51 38.56
N ASP A 323 -3.40 -44.26 37.75
CA ASP A 323 -3.96 -45.27 36.86
C ASP A 323 -3.32 -45.09 35.47
N ILE A 324 -2.55 -46.08 35.03
CA ILE A 324 -1.85 -46.10 33.75
C ILE A 324 -2.48 -47.17 32.88
N SER A 325 -3.18 -46.77 31.82
CA SER A 325 -3.85 -47.74 30.95
C SER A 325 -3.92 -47.35 29.47
N ASN A 326 -3.98 -48.34 28.58
CA ASN A 326 -4.12 -48.11 27.13
C ASN A 326 -2.98 -47.29 26.49
N ASN A 327 -1.83 -47.16 27.12
CA ASN A 327 -0.71 -46.41 26.53
C ASN A 327 0.14 -47.30 25.63
N ILE A 328 0.67 -46.72 24.55
CA ILE A 328 1.64 -47.36 23.65
C ILE A 328 2.99 -46.71 23.91
N ILE A 329 3.95 -47.47 24.42
CA ILE A 329 5.27 -46.96 24.83
C ILE A 329 6.34 -47.81 24.16
N VAL A 330 7.03 -47.21 23.20
CA VAL A 330 7.91 -47.94 22.27
C VAL A 330 9.26 -47.24 22.13
N SER A 331 10.33 -48.04 22.06
CA SER A 331 11.71 -47.59 21.79
C SER A 331 12.27 -46.62 22.82
N SER A 332 11.80 -46.65 24.07
CA SER A 332 12.41 -45.88 25.13
C SER A 332 13.82 -46.40 25.47
N THR A 333 14.81 -45.51 25.53
CA THR A 333 16.23 -45.93 25.64
C THR A 333 16.65 -46.33 27.05
N GLU A 334 16.07 -45.73 28.09
CA GLU A 334 16.31 -46.10 29.48
C GLU A 334 15.29 -47.10 30.02
N CYS A 335 14.01 -46.75 29.96
CA CYS A 335 12.91 -47.68 30.24
C CYS A 335 11.55 -47.16 29.76
N GLY A 336 10.58 -48.06 29.56
CA GLY A 336 9.20 -47.68 29.23
C GLY A 336 8.46 -47.04 30.40
N LEU A 337 8.55 -47.63 31.59
CA LEU A 337 7.93 -47.16 32.83
C LEU A 337 8.95 -47.17 33.97
N SER A 338 9.08 -46.05 34.68
CA SER A 338 9.95 -45.93 35.85
C SER A 338 9.14 -45.59 37.10
N ILE A 339 9.26 -46.41 38.15
CA ILE A 339 8.62 -46.23 39.46
C ILE A 339 9.67 -46.45 40.57
N PRO A 340 10.23 -45.40 41.20
CA PRO A 340 11.26 -45.50 42.24
C PRO A 340 10.69 -45.86 43.64
N ASP A 341 11.54 -46.36 44.55
CA ASP A 341 11.25 -47.01 45.86
C ASP A 341 10.25 -46.30 46.84
N ARG A 342 8.92 -46.29 46.66
CA ARG A 342 8.00 -45.61 47.64
C ARG A 342 6.57 -46.18 47.81
N GLU A 343 5.92 -45.70 48.89
CA GLU A 343 4.68 -46.19 49.56
C GLU A 343 3.34 -45.88 48.85
N PHE A 344 3.26 -45.93 47.52
CA PHE A 344 1.98 -45.68 46.82
C PHE A 344 1.60 -46.79 45.85
N ASP A 345 0.31 -47.10 45.82
CA ASP A 345 -0.25 -48.14 44.96
C ASP A 345 -0.52 -47.58 43.56
N GLU A 346 0.20 -48.13 42.59
CA GLU A 346 0.03 -47.85 41.17
C GLU A 346 -0.78 -48.96 40.50
N ARG A 347 -1.68 -48.57 39.59
CA ARG A 347 -2.47 -49.51 38.80
C ARG A 347 -2.12 -49.38 37.33
N VAL A 348 -1.48 -50.41 36.79
CA VAL A 348 -0.96 -50.43 35.42
C VAL A 348 -1.60 -51.58 34.66
N TYR A 349 -2.44 -51.31 33.66
CA TYR A 349 -3.10 -52.38 32.89
C TYR A 349 -3.42 -51.97 31.46
N ASN A 350 -3.55 -52.95 30.57
CA ASN A 350 -3.86 -52.75 29.16
C ASN A 350 -2.90 -51.80 28.41
N ASN A 351 -1.62 -51.75 28.80
CA ASN A 351 -0.61 -50.97 28.09
C ASN A 351 0.21 -51.85 27.13
N TYR A 352 0.78 -51.23 26.11
CA TYR A 352 1.72 -51.85 25.17
C TYR A 352 3.13 -51.35 25.45
N PHE A 353 3.96 -52.19 26.08
CA PHE A 353 5.36 -51.89 26.33
C PHE A 353 6.26 -52.66 25.36
N ASN A 354 7.04 -51.94 24.56
CA ASN A 354 8.05 -52.52 23.68
C ASN A 354 9.36 -51.72 23.75
N ASN A 355 10.11 -51.95 24.82
CA ASN A 355 11.32 -51.21 25.15
C ASN A 355 12.44 -52.17 25.56
N THR A 356 13.69 -51.72 25.47
CA THR A 356 14.84 -52.52 25.93
C THR A 356 14.69 -52.92 27.39
N ILE A 357 14.16 -52.00 28.21
CA ILE A 357 13.73 -52.22 29.57
C ILE A 357 12.28 -51.73 29.66
N ASN A 358 11.30 -52.61 29.87
CA ASN A 358 9.91 -52.18 29.94
C ASN A 358 9.59 -51.45 31.24
N VAL A 359 10.08 -51.97 32.36
CA VAL A 359 9.81 -51.40 33.69
C VAL A 359 11.10 -51.34 34.49
N ARG A 360 11.33 -50.22 35.17
CA ARG A 360 12.33 -50.06 36.22
C ARG A 360 11.61 -49.80 37.54
N LEU A 361 11.72 -50.74 38.47
CA LEU A 361 11.07 -50.69 39.78
C LEU A 361 12.07 -50.41 40.90
N GLY A 362 11.55 -49.79 41.94
CA GLY A 362 12.20 -49.67 43.22
C GLY A 362 11.98 -50.84 44.19
N ASN A 363 12.50 -50.71 45.42
CA ASN A 363 12.44 -51.70 46.51
C ASN A 363 11.08 -51.78 47.25
N HIS A 364 10.01 -51.18 46.71
CA HIS A 364 8.64 -51.32 47.23
C HIS A 364 7.89 -52.43 46.48
N SER A 365 6.99 -53.15 47.15
CA SER A 365 6.34 -54.34 46.59
C SER A 365 4.86 -54.37 46.94
N GLU A 366 4.02 -53.73 46.12
CA GLU A 366 2.54 -53.74 46.25
C GLU A 366 1.82 -53.19 44.99
N TYR A 367 2.47 -53.21 43.82
CA TYR A 367 1.88 -52.65 42.59
C TYR A 367 0.84 -53.57 41.95
N THR A 368 -0.21 -52.99 41.37
CA THR A 368 -1.24 -53.75 40.64
C THR A 368 -1.01 -53.68 39.13
N TRP A 369 -0.61 -54.80 38.52
CA TRP A 369 -0.25 -54.90 37.09
C TRP A 369 -1.37 -55.34 36.16
N ASN A 370 -2.60 -55.43 36.64
CA ASN A 370 -3.75 -55.85 35.86
C ASN A 370 -5.08 -55.27 36.36
N ASN A 371 -6.11 -55.35 35.54
CA ASN A 371 -7.50 -55.14 35.97
C ASN A 371 -8.22 -56.49 36.13
N SER A 372 -9.37 -56.50 36.77
CA SER A 372 -10.31 -57.61 36.67
C SER A 372 -10.59 -57.89 35.20
N ARG A 373 -10.65 -59.17 34.83
CA ARG A 373 -10.98 -59.60 33.47
C ARG A 373 -12.40 -59.13 33.12
N ILE A 374 -12.50 -58.16 32.21
CA ILE A 374 -13.76 -57.53 31.77
C ILE A 374 -13.84 -57.61 30.25
N SER A 375 -15.01 -57.87 29.69
CA SER A 375 -15.23 -57.84 28.23
C SER A 375 -14.96 -56.43 27.68
N GLY A 376 -14.13 -56.33 26.66
CA GLY A 376 -13.74 -55.08 26.01
C GLY A 376 -12.47 -55.25 25.18
N THR A 377 -12.32 -54.48 24.10
CA THR A 377 -11.15 -54.59 23.22
C THR A 377 -9.90 -54.08 23.92
N ASN A 378 -8.91 -54.96 24.13
CA ASN A 378 -7.63 -54.61 24.72
C ASN A 378 -6.69 -53.95 23.69
N ILE A 379 -5.55 -53.43 24.16
CA ILE A 379 -4.62 -52.60 23.35
C ILE A 379 -3.98 -53.38 22.19
N VAL A 380 -4.00 -54.72 22.24
CA VAL A 380 -3.54 -55.58 21.14
C VAL A 380 -4.68 -56.11 20.28
N GLY A 381 -5.94 -55.77 20.58
CA GLY A 381 -7.13 -56.11 19.79
C GLY A 381 -7.93 -57.31 20.31
N GLY A 382 -7.51 -57.94 21.41
CA GLY A 382 -8.20 -59.07 22.05
C GLY A 382 -9.50 -58.66 22.75
N PRO A 383 -10.42 -59.60 23.02
CA PRO A 383 -11.79 -59.30 23.45
C PRO A 383 -11.96 -59.01 24.95
N TYR A 384 -10.89 -59.12 25.75
CA TYR A 384 -10.92 -58.90 27.18
C TYR A 384 -9.85 -57.89 27.61
N LEU A 385 -10.26 -56.89 28.40
CA LEU A 385 -9.34 -56.04 29.16
C LEU A 385 -8.68 -56.90 30.24
N GLY A 386 -7.34 -56.88 30.27
CA GLY A 386 -6.52 -57.68 31.17
C GLY A 386 -5.34 -56.89 31.73
N GLY A 387 -4.18 -57.55 31.81
CA GLY A 387 -2.89 -56.99 32.17
C GLY A 387 -2.24 -56.24 31.01
N ASN A 388 -0.92 -56.26 30.93
CA ASN A 388 -0.16 -55.49 29.94
C ASN A 388 0.52 -56.39 28.90
N TYR A 389 0.87 -55.80 27.77
CA TYR A 389 1.68 -56.45 26.74
C TYR A 389 3.16 -56.13 26.97
N TRP A 390 3.96 -57.17 27.19
CA TRP A 390 5.36 -57.11 27.59
C TRP A 390 6.28 -57.58 26.46
N ALA A 391 6.71 -56.66 25.59
CA ALA A 391 7.52 -56.93 24.40
C ALA A 391 8.96 -56.39 24.52
N ASN A 392 9.89 -56.84 23.69
CA ASN A 392 11.22 -56.23 23.55
C ASN A 392 11.50 -55.94 22.07
N PRO A 393 12.20 -54.84 21.71
CA PRO A 393 12.51 -54.53 20.30
C PRO A 393 13.24 -55.65 19.53
N ASN A 394 13.90 -56.57 20.23
CA ASN A 394 14.57 -57.73 19.64
C ASN A 394 13.66 -58.98 19.47
N GLY A 395 12.38 -58.89 19.82
CA GLY A 395 11.39 -59.97 19.73
C GLY A 395 11.44 -61.01 20.87
N THR A 396 12.07 -60.71 22.00
CA THR A 396 12.24 -61.64 23.13
C THR A 396 11.39 -61.31 24.35
N GLY A 397 10.36 -60.46 24.23
CA GLY A 397 9.49 -60.11 25.34
C GLY A 397 8.63 -61.29 25.83
N PHE A 398 8.17 -61.22 27.09
CA PHE A 398 7.34 -62.27 27.68
C PHE A 398 6.07 -62.52 26.86
N SER A 399 5.34 -61.45 26.52
CA SER A 399 4.10 -61.55 25.75
C SER A 399 4.34 -62.07 24.32
N GLU A 400 5.53 -61.84 23.76
CA GLU A 400 5.93 -62.33 22.44
C GLU A 400 6.20 -63.84 22.41
N ALA A 401 6.51 -64.44 23.56
CA ALA A 401 6.84 -65.87 23.68
C ALA A 401 5.86 -66.68 24.56
N CYS A 402 4.90 -66.04 25.22
CA CYS A 402 3.98 -66.70 26.12
C CYS A 402 2.98 -67.61 25.37
N THR A 403 2.45 -68.61 26.07
CA THR A 403 1.39 -69.49 25.54
C THR A 403 0.01 -68.91 25.90
N ASP A 404 -0.91 -68.97 24.94
CA ASP A 404 -2.35 -68.68 25.09
C ASP A 404 -3.11 -69.88 24.52
N SER A 405 -3.45 -70.84 25.38
CA SER A 405 -4.02 -72.13 24.96
C SER A 405 -5.52 -72.05 24.71
N ASP A 406 -6.22 -71.13 25.39
CA ASP A 406 -7.68 -70.97 25.26
C ASP A 406 -8.07 -69.92 24.20
N GLY A 407 -7.10 -69.21 23.65
CA GLY A 407 -7.25 -68.26 22.55
C GLY A 407 -7.99 -67.00 22.96
N ASP A 408 -7.92 -66.64 24.24
CA ASP A 408 -8.58 -65.48 24.81
C ASP A 408 -7.74 -64.19 24.79
N TRP A 409 -6.50 -64.29 24.28
CA TRP A 409 -5.51 -63.23 24.09
C TRP A 409 -4.87 -62.75 25.39
N ILE A 410 -4.91 -63.60 26.42
CA ILE A 410 -4.20 -63.45 27.69
C ILE A 410 -3.28 -64.66 27.84
N CYS A 411 -2.04 -64.46 28.30
CA CYS A 411 -1.13 -65.58 28.50
C CYS A 411 -1.63 -66.48 29.64
N ASP A 412 -1.47 -67.80 29.48
CA ASP A 412 -1.86 -68.81 30.47
C ASP A 412 -1.05 -68.75 31.78
N SER A 413 0.06 -68.01 31.80
CA SER A 413 0.98 -67.88 32.94
C SER A 413 1.18 -66.42 33.33
N PRO A 414 1.28 -66.11 34.65
CA PRO A 414 1.54 -64.75 35.10
C PRO A 414 2.97 -64.30 34.74
N TYR A 415 3.14 -63.01 34.49
CA TYR A 415 4.45 -62.40 34.25
C TYR A 415 4.99 -61.80 35.55
N ASN A 416 6.20 -62.21 35.94
CA ASN A 416 6.92 -61.61 37.07
C ASN A 416 7.66 -60.36 36.59
N VAL A 417 7.18 -59.18 37.00
CA VAL A 417 7.70 -57.90 36.52
C VAL A 417 9.08 -57.57 37.11
N ASN A 418 9.36 -58.01 38.34
CA ASN A 418 10.60 -57.69 39.08
C ASN A 418 11.71 -58.77 38.94
N GLY A 419 11.37 -59.95 38.39
CA GLY A 419 12.32 -60.98 37.93
C GLY A 419 13.18 -61.67 38.99
N SER A 420 13.26 -61.19 40.25
CA SER A 420 14.29 -61.62 41.21
C SER A 420 13.82 -61.82 42.66
N ASN A 421 12.59 -62.34 42.84
CA ASN A 421 11.95 -62.80 44.09
C ASN A 421 10.89 -61.86 44.73
N GLY A 422 10.33 -60.90 43.98
CA GLY A 422 9.23 -60.02 44.43
C GLY A 422 7.82 -60.59 44.23
N SER A 423 6.81 -59.96 44.86
CA SER A 423 5.38 -60.27 44.76
C SER A 423 4.65 -59.56 43.61
N ASP A 424 5.38 -58.85 42.73
CA ASP A 424 4.83 -58.03 41.65
C ASP A 424 4.57 -58.87 40.38
N PHE A 425 3.35 -59.39 40.25
CA PHE A 425 2.92 -60.18 39.12
C PHE A 425 1.84 -59.47 38.31
N ASP A 426 2.00 -59.47 37.00
CA ASP A 426 0.87 -59.34 36.08
C ASP A 426 0.21 -60.71 35.94
N PHE A 427 -1.00 -60.86 36.48
CA PHE A 427 -1.74 -62.12 36.44
C PHE A 427 -2.56 -62.31 35.17
N LEU A 428 -2.69 -61.28 34.33
CA LEU A 428 -3.43 -61.36 33.07
C LEU A 428 -2.62 -60.74 31.90
N PRO A 429 -1.32 -61.05 31.74
CA PRO A 429 -0.49 -60.42 30.73
C PRO A 429 -1.07 -60.72 29.35
N LEU A 430 -1.07 -59.73 28.46
CA LEU A 430 -1.67 -59.87 27.14
C LEU A 430 -0.78 -60.75 26.27
N ALA A 431 -1.37 -61.73 25.58
CA ALA A 431 -0.64 -62.63 24.70
C ALA A 431 -0.41 -62.00 23.33
N SER A 432 0.74 -62.31 22.72
CA SER A 432 0.95 -62.01 21.31
C SER A 432 0.00 -62.82 20.45
N ILE A 433 -0.39 -62.21 19.34
CA ILE A 433 -1.16 -62.89 18.31
C ILE A 433 -0.26 -63.97 17.71
N SER A 434 -0.30 -65.20 18.22
CA SER A 434 0.11 -66.39 17.45
C SER A 434 -0.97 -66.76 16.42
N ARG A 435 -1.52 -65.75 15.74
CA ARG A 435 -1.90 -65.90 14.35
C ARG A 435 -0.70 -65.37 13.59
N THR A 436 -0.27 -66.06 12.54
CA THR A 436 0.61 -65.50 11.52
C THR A 436 0.01 -64.19 10.99
N GLN A 437 0.22 -63.07 11.70
CA GLN A 437 0.01 -61.75 11.12
C GLN A 437 1.02 -61.70 10.00
N SER A 438 0.50 -61.57 8.78
CA SER A 438 1.37 -61.35 7.64
C SER A 438 2.19 -60.09 7.94
N PRO A 439 3.44 -60.01 7.45
CA PRO A 439 4.19 -58.76 7.45
C PRO A 439 3.27 -57.62 7.01
N PRO A 440 3.42 -56.42 7.58
CA PRO A 440 2.51 -55.33 7.28
C PRO A 440 2.54 -55.07 5.78
N VAL A 441 1.42 -54.67 5.20
CA VAL A 441 1.36 -54.32 3.78
C VAL A 441 1.08 -52.84 3.68
N ALA A 442 2.10 -52.07 3.29
CA ALA A 442 1.98 -50.63 3.13
C ALA A 442 1.08 -50.29 1.95
N ASN A 443 0.03 -49.52 2.20
CA ASN A 443 -0.84 -49.01 1.16
C ASN A 443 -1.51 -47.70 1.61
N PHE A 444 -1.48 -46.69 0.76
CA PHE A 444 -2.23 -45.45 0.97
C PHE A 444 -2.64 -44.83 -0.36
N SER A 445 -3.53 -43.85 -0.31
CA SER A 445 -3.85 -42.95 -1.42
C SER A 445 -3.77 -41.49 -0.98
N THR A 446 -3.79 -40.58 -1.94
CA THR A 446 -3.90 -39.14 -1.68
C THR A 446 -5.09 -38.56 -2.41
N ASN A 447 -5.63 -37.44 -1.91
CA ASN A 447 -6.70 -36.71 -2.60
C ASN A 447 -6.22 -36.08 -3.92
N ILE A 448 -4.96 -35.64 -3.97
CA ILE A 448 -4.28 -35.06 -5.12
C ILE A 448 -2.82 -35.54 -5.16
N THR A 449 -2.23 -35.67 -6.35
CA THR A 449 -0.81 -36.03 -6.54
C THR A 449 0.03 -34.91 -7.17
N GLN A 450 -0.63 -33.83 -7.58
CA GLN A 450 0.02 -32.65 -8.14
C GLN A 450 -0.83 -31.40 -7.88
N GLY A 451 -0.17 -30.27 -7.71
CA GLY A 451 -0.80 -28.96 -7.52
C GLY A 451 0.25 -27.87 -7.33
N LEU A 452 -0.16 -26.66 -7.00
CA LEU A 452 0.76 -25.52 -6.81
C LEU A 452 1.24 -25.45 -5.36
N ALA A 453 2.52 -25.14 -5.13
CA ALA A 453 3.03 -24.83 -3.80
C ALA A 453 2.50 -23.46 -3.31
N PRO A 454 2.06 -23.30 -2.03
CA PRO A 454 1.93 -24.34 -1.01
C PRO A 454 0.81 -25.33 -1.32
N LEU A 455 1.16 -26.63 -1.36
CA LEU A 455 0.25 -27.71 -1.75
C LEU A 455 -0.12 -28.55 -0.52
N SER A 456 -1.35 -28.41 0.00
CA SER A 456 -1.87 -29.27 1.05
C SER A 456 -2.43 -30.58 0.48
N VAL A 457 -1.89 -31.72 0.94
CA VAL A 457 -2.29 -33.05 0.51
C VAL A 457 -2.84 -33.83 1.71
N GLN A 458 -4.03 -34.39 1.53
CA GLN A 458 -4.62 -35.34 2.48
C GLN A 458 -4.18 -36.74 2.09
N PHE A 459 -3.59 -37.46 3.03
CA PHE A 459 -3.23 -38.86 2.89
C PHE A 459 -4.30 -39.73 3.56
N THR A 460 -4.60 -40.88 2.95
CA THR A 460 -5.55 -41.85 3.47
C THR A 460 -4.91 -43.23 3.45
N ASP A 461 -4.75 -43.82 4.63
CA ASP A 461 -4.14 -45.12 4.80
C ASP A 461 -5.11 -46.27 4.50
N PHE A 462 -4.60 -47.25 3.76
CA PHE A 462 -5.25 -48.53 3.46
C PHE A 462 -4.35 -49.71 3.80
N SER A 463 -3.32 -49.49 4.61
CA SER A 463 -2.32 -50.49 4.96
C SER A 463 -2.94 -51.60 5.81
N GLN A 464 -2.41 -52.81 5.68
CA GLN A 464 -2.91 -53.98 6.40
C GLN A 464 -1.91 -54.46 7.46
N TYR A 465 -2.43 -55.00 8.55
CA TYR A 465 -1.65 -55.55 9.66
C TYR A 465 -0.70 -54.54 10.30
N VAL A 466 -1.09 -53.26 10.35
CA VAL A 466 -0.26 -52.16 10.85
C VAL A 466 -0.42 -51.98 12.36
N LEU A 467 0.71 -51.77 13.04
CA LEU A 467 0.77 -51.31 14.42
C LEU A 467 1.24 -49.86 14.51
N LEU A 468 2.19 -49.45 13.67
CA LEU A 468 2.77 -48.11 13.64
C LEU A 468 2.82 -47.57 12.21
N TRP A 469 2.51 -46.27 12.04
CA TRP A 469 2.70 -45.49 10.81
C TRP A 469 3.92 -44.59 10.97
N ASN A 470 4.70 -44.46 9.91
CA ASN A 470 5.83 -43.55 9.83
C ASN A 470 5.83 -42.91 8.45
N TRP A 471 5.31 -41.69 8.38
CA TRP A 471 5.27 -40.88 7.18
C TRP A 471 6.54 -40.05 7.09
N ASP A 472 7.19 -40.13 5.95
CA ASP A 472 8.34 -39.34 5.55
C ASP A 472 7.96 -38.68 4.22
N PHE A 473 7.63 -37.40 4.23
CA PHE A 473 7.00 -36.69 3.11
C PHE A 473 8.00 -36.21 2.07
N ASP A 474 9.29 -36.17 2.39
CA ASP A 474 10.36 -35.79 1.47
C ASP A 474 11.39 -36.92 1.22
N ASN A 475 11.23 -38.06 1.89
CA ASN A 475 12.06 -39.25 1.82
C ASN A 475 13.52 -38.98 2.19
N ASP A 476 13.74 -38.12 3.18
CA ASP A 476 15.05 -37.82 3.75
C ASP A 476 15.51 -38.88 4.78
N GLY A 477 14.63 -39.82 5.13
CA GLY A 477 14.86 -40.89 6.10
C GLY A 477 14.46 -40.52 7.52
N ILE A 478 13.91 -39.34 7.75
CA ILE A 478 13.38 -38.83 9.02
C ILE A 478 11.85 -38.91 8.96
N SER A 479 11.23 -39.20 10.10
CA SER A 479 9.77 -39.25 10.20
C SER A 479 9.17 -37.86 10.40
N ASP A 480 8.21 -37.49 9.57
CA ASP A 480 7.44 -36.26 9.69
C ASP A 480 6.13 -36.43 10.46
N ALA A 481 5.48 -37.59 10.36
CA ALA A 481 4.21 -37.86 11.01
C ALA A 481 3.99 -39.35 11.34
N ALA A 482 3.26 -39.61 12.42
CA ALA A 482 2.93 -40.96 12.88
C ALA A 482 1.41 -41.24 12.95
N GLU A 483 0.59 -40.26 12.59
CA GLU A 483 -0.86 -40.42 12.53
C GLU A 483 -1.29 -41.27 11.32
N LYS A 484 -2.45 -41.90 11.41
CA LYS A 484 -2.96 -42.80 10.37
C LYS A 484 -3.25 -42.08 9.04
N ASP A 485 -3.93 -40.94 9.10
CA ASP A 485 -4.42 -40.20 7.93
C ASP A 485 -3.97 -38.73 7.97
N PRO A 486 -2.66 -38.44 7.80
CA PRO A 486 -2.13 -37.10 7.97
C PRO A 486 -2.54 -36.13 6.86
N VAL A 487 -2.43 -34.84 7.18
CA VAL A 487 -2.43 -33.75 6.19
C VAL A 487 -1.05 -33.10 6.20
N TYR A 488 -0.42 -33.00 5.03
CA TYR A 488 0.90 -32.36 4.90
C TYR A 488 0.87 -31.25 3.84
N GLU A 489 1.62 -30.17 4.09
CA GLU A 489 1.71 -29.00 3.22
C GLU A 489 3.12 -28.86 2.63
N TYR A 490 3.24 -29.04 1.31
CA TYR A 490 4.48 -28.81 0.58
C TYR A 490 4.64 -27.33 0.26
N LYS A 491 5.42 -26.62 1.09
CA LYS A 491 5.60 -25.17 0.99
C LYS A 491 6.44 -24.73 -0.21
N ALA A 492 7.39 -25.55 -0.63
CA ALA A 492 8.28 -25.26 -1.75
C ALA A 492 7.89 -26.10 -2.98
N PRO A 493 8.18 -25.61 -4.19
CA PRO A 493 8.02 -26.42 -5.38
C PRO A 493 9.10 -27.49 -5.47
N GLY A 494 8.71 -28.67 -5.93
CA GLY A 494 9.56 -29.83 -6.04
C GLY A 494 8.77 -31.09 -6.34
N ASN A 495 9.49 -32.14 -6.69
CA ASN A 495 8.97 -33.49 -6.71
C ASN A 495 9.38 -34.16 -5.41
N TYR A 496 8.39 -34.41 -4.56
CA TYR A 496 8.56 -35.03 -3.27
C TYR A 496 8.20 -36.50 -3.38
N ILE A 497 9.08 -37.36 -2.87
CA ILE A 497 8.76 -38.78 -2.73
C ILE A 497 8.24 -38.94 -1.32
N VAL A 498 6.95 -39.23 -1.19
CA VAL A 498 6.37 -39.59 0.11
C VAL A 498 6.62 -41.05 0.32
N ASN A 499 7.08 -41.43 1.51
CA ASN A 499 7.28 -42.79 1.96
C ASN A 499 6.46 -43.04 3.22
N LEU A 500 5.43 -43.87 3.10
CA LEU A 500 4.77 -44.45 4.27
C LEU A 500 5.48 -45.76 4.60
N THR A 501 6.16 -45.80 5.74
CA THR A 501 6.64 -47.04 6.35
C THR A 501 5.71 -47.46 7.47
N VAL A 502 5.04 -48.59 7.29
CA VAL A 502 4.22 -49.22 8.32
C VAL A 502 4.96 -50.38 8.95
N SER A 503 4.78 -50.56 10.25
CA SER A 503 5.44 -51.64 10.97
C SER A 503 4.50 -52.37 11.91
N ASN A 504 4.80 -53.66 12.09
CA ASN A 504 4.27 -54.50 13.16
C ASN A 504 5.40 -55.38 13.68
N VAL A 505 5.08 -56.28 14.61
CA VAL A 505 6.04 -57.21 15.22
C VAL A 505 6.73 -58.17 14.22
N ASN A 506 6.14 -58.39 13.03
CA ASN A 506 6.64 -59.30 12.00
C ASN A 506 7.41 -58.60 10.87
N GLY A 507 7.65 -57.29 10.97
CA GLY A 507 8.52 -56.55 10.06
C GLY A 507 8.01 -55.16 9.70
N LYS A 508 8.64 -54.58 8.69
CA LYS A 508 8.28 -53.29 8.11
C LYS A 508 7.89 -53.47 6.65
N ALA A 509 6.97 -52.66 6.18
CA ALA A 509 6.71 -52.49 4.76
C ALA A 509 6.59 -51.01 4.44
N SER A 510 6.99 -50.66 3.24
CA SER A 510 7.02 -49.28 2.79
C SER A 510 6.29 -49.17 1.46
N LYS A 511 5.54 -48.08 1.29
CA LYS A 511 4.99 -47.68 0.00
C LYS A 511 5.41 -46.25 -0.24
N THR A 512 5.84 -45.97 -1.47
CA THR A 512 6.15 -44.60 -1.88
C THR A 512 5.13 -44.08 -2.88
N GLN A 513 4.94 -42.76 -2.89
CA GLN A 513 4.14 -42.03 -3.88
C GLN A 513 4.81 -40.69 -4.16
N GLU A 514 4.97 -40.35 -5.44
CA GLU A 514 5.46 -39.04 -5.84
C GLU A 514 4.32 -38.01 -5.74
N ILE A 515 4.63 -36.86 -5.12
CA ILE A 515 3.81 -35.65 -5.08
C ILE A 515 4.57 -34.52 -5.77
N THR A 516 3.96 -33.94 -6.80
CA THR A 516 4.55 -32.82 -7.54
C THR A 516 3.93 -31.51 -7.07
N ALA A 517 4.66 -30.77 -6.21
CA ALA A 517 4.34 -29.38 -5.92
C ALA A 517 4.98 -28.51 -7.01
N GLN A 518 4.19 -28.01 -7.93
CA GLN A 518 4.67 -27.17 -9.01
C GLN A 518 4.95 -25.77 -8.47
N GLU A 519 5.97 -25.13 -9.04
CA GLU A 519 6.21 -23.70 -8.82
C GLU A 519 4.94 -22.97 -9.20
N ALA A 520 4.36 -22.24 -8.25
CA ALA A 520 3.32 -21.29 -8.54
C ALA A 520 3.85 -20.41 -9.66
N LYS A 521 3.22 -20.44 -10.85
CA LYS A 521 3.59 -19.57 -11.97
C LYS A 521 3.50 -18.14 -11.47
N SER A 522 4.64 -17.60 -11.05
CA SER A 522 4.70 -16.24 -10.55
C SER A 522 4.80 -15.33 -11.76
N LEU A 523 3.78 -14.51 -11.93
CA LEU A 523 3.94 -13.29 -12.70
C LEU A 523 5.09 -12.49 -12.07
N PRO A 524 5.87 -11.73 -12.86
CA PRO A 524 6.86 -10.84 -12.28
C PRO A 524 6.12 -9.86 -11.34
N VAL A 525 6.75 -9.44 -10.25
CA VAL A 525 6.17 -8.44 -9.33
C VAL A 525 7.01 -7.18 -9.46
N ALA A 526 6.48 -6.18 -10.15
CA ALA A 526 7.14 -4.90 -10.35
C ALA A 526 7.29 -4.14 -9.02
N ASN A 527 8.51 -3.81 -8.62
CA ASN A 527 8.78 -2.96 -7.46
C ASN A 527 10.07 -2.18 -7.64
N PHE A 528 10.15 -0.99 -7.06
CA PHE A 528 11.36 -0.18 -7.04
C PHE A 528 11.35 0.86 -5.93
N SER A 529 12.54 1.38 -5.63
CA SER A 529 12.77 2.51 -4.73
C SER A 529 13.42 3.68 -5.46
N VAL A 530 13.22 4.89 -4.93
CA VAL A 530 13.88 6.12 -5.42
C VAL A 530 14.56 6.86 -4.28
N ASN A 531 15.63 7.60 -4.57
CA ASN A 531 16.31 8.42 -3.56
C ASN A 531 15.53 9.69 -3.18
N SER A 532 14.74 10.23 -4.11
CA SER A 532 13.88 11.38 -3.89
C SER A 532 12.61 11.25 -4.73
N THR A 533 11.47 11.59 -4.12
CA THR A 533 10.16 11.63 -4.79
C THR A 533 9.75 13.05 -5.18
N LYS A 534 10.44 14.06 -4.62
CA LYS A 534 10.17 15.48 -4.87
C LYS A 534 11.39 16.36 -4.67
N GLY A 535 11.46 17.46 -5.39
CA GLY A 535 12.50 18.48 -5.23
C GLY A 535 12.40 19.53 -6.32
N GLN A 536 13.25 20.56 -6.29
CA GLN A 536 13.21 21.62 -7.31
C GLN A 536 13.77 21.12 -8.64
N ALA A 537 13.15 21.55 -9.74
CA ALA A 537 13.69 21.32 -11.08
C ALA A 537 14.97 22.17 -11.30
N PRO A 538 16.04 21.64 -11.92
CA PRO A 538 16.19 20.26 -12.39
C PRO A 538 16.37 19.26 -11.23
N LEU A 539 15.50 18.25 -11.14
CA LEU A 539 15.52 17.24 -10.09
C LEU A 539 16.21 15.96 -10.59
N THR A 540 17.35 15.61 -10.00
CA THR A 540 18.03 14.34 -10.29
C THR A 540 17.51 13.23 -9.37
N VAL A 541 17.01 12.13 -9.95
CA VAL A 541 16.49 10.97 -9.23
C VAL A 541 17.21 9.70 -9.65
N THR A 542 17.58 8.89 -8.65
CA THR A 542 18.13 7.55 -8.81
C THR A 542 17.04 6.52 -8.53
N PHE A 543 16.80 5.64 -9.50
CA PHE A 543 15.84 4.55 -9.46
C PHE A 543 16.56 3.22 -9.25
N THR A 544 16.07 2.41 -8.32
CA THR A 544 16.61 1.07 -8.04
C THR A 544 15.49 0.03 -8.09
N ASP A 545 15.59 -0.90 -9.05
CA ASP A 545 14.67 -2.02 -9.23
C ASP A 545 14.77 -3.04 -8.08
N LEU A 546 13.64 -3.27 -7.42
CA LEU A 546 13.42 -4.23 -6.32
C LEU A 546 12.45 -5.35 -6.74
N SER A 547 12.17 -5.48 -8.03
CA SER A 547 11.19 -6.41 -8.58
C SER A 547 11.60 -7.86 -8.40
N GLN A 548 10.60 -8.73 -8.28
CA GLN A 548 10.79 -10.18 -8.10
C GLN A 548 10.39 -10.95 -9.37
N ASN A 549 10.99 -12.13 -9.56
CA ASN A 549 10.70 -13.04 -10.67
C ASN A 549 10.88 -12.41 -12.07
N VAL A 550 11.90 -11.56 -12.25
CA VAL A 550 12.13 -10.76 -13.47
C VAL A 550 13.17 -11.38 -14.40
N ALA A 551 12.80 -11.63 -15.65
CA ALA A 551 13.74 -11.98 -16.73
C ALA A 551 14.21 -10.74 -17.52
N LYS A 552 13.32 -9.76 -17.77
CA LYS A 552 13.60 -8.52 -18.50
C LYS A 552 12.93 -7.32 -17.82
N ARG A 553 13.57 -6.16 -17.84
CA ARG A 553 13.08 -4.89 -17.27
C ARG A 553 13.22 -3.73 -18.25
N MET A 554 12.28 -2.79 -18.19
CA MET A 554 12.21 -1.61 -19.05
C MET A 554 11.68 -0.44 -18.21
N TRP A 555 12.49 0.61 -18.09
CA TRP A 555 12.14 1.88 -17.47
C TRP A 555 11.66 2.86 -18.53
N ASP A 556 10.61 3.58 -18.19
CA ASP A 556 10.06 4.71 -18.93
C ASP A 556 9.77 5.79 -17.87
N PHE A 557 10.65 6.79 -17.76
CA PHE A 557 10.68 7.75 -16.64
C PHE A 557 9.66 8.89 -16.81
N ASN A 558 9.18 9.12 -18.02
CA ASN A 558 8.14 10.09 -18.34
C ASN A 558 6.81 9.45 -18.79
N ASN A 559 6.75 8.11 -18.88
CA ASN A 559 5.62 7.30 -19.35
C ASN A 559 5.13 7.73 -20.74
N ASP A 560 6.05 8.08 -21.63
CA ASP A 560 5.73 8.44 -23.02
C ASP A 560 5.56 7.21 -23.94
N GLY A 561 5.77 6.01 -23.41
CA GLY A 561 5.69 4.73 -24.12
C GLY A 561 7.02 4.32 -24.76
N VAL A 562 8.09 5.07 -24.55
CA VAL A 562 9.46 4.77 -25.00
C VAL A 562 10.27 4.29 -23.80
N THR A 563 11.09 3.25 -24.02
CA THR A 563 11.98 2.75 -22.96
C THR A 563 13.23 3.62 -22.88
N ASP A 564 13.41 4.29 -21.74
CA ASP A 564 14.59 5.10 -21.42
C ASP A 564 15.78 4.26 -20.94
N SER A 565 15.53 3.19 -20.19
CA SER A 565 16.59 2.36 -19.62
C SER A 565 16.18 0.91 -19.39
N THR A 566 17.16 0.00 -19.39
CA THR A 566 16.97 -1.41 -18.99
C THR A 566 17.87 -1.79 -17.80
N ASN A 567 18.58 -0.83 -17.21
CA ASN A 567 19.50 -1.07 -16.11
C ASN A 567 18.74 -1.35 -14.80
N LYS A 568 19.33 -2.16 -13.91
CA LYS A 568 18.74 -2.41 -12.59
C LYS A 568 18.70 -1.15 -11.72
N THR A 569 19.71 -0.30 -11.86
CA THR A 569 19.76 1.04 -11.26
C THR A 569 19.99 2.05 -12.37
N ALA A 570 19.19 3.12 -12.39
CA ALA A 570 19.24 4.16 -13.41
C ALA A 570 19.10 5.55 -12.76
N VAL A 571 19.66 6.58 -13.40
CA VAL A 571 19.58 7.98 -12.95
C VAL A 571 18.89 8.76 -14.05
N TYR A 572 17.89 9.57 -13.68
CA TYR A 572 17.16 10.43 -14.60
C TYR A 572 17.05 11.84 -14.02
N ILE A 573 17.10 12.86 -14.89
CA ILE A 573 17.03 14.27 -14.51
C ILE A 573 15.72 14.84 -15.04
N TYR A 574 14.82 15.23 -14.13
CA TYR A 574 13.59 15.94 -14.45
C TYR A 574 13.88 17.43 -14.56
N THR A 575 14.21 17.87 -15.77
CA THR A 575 14.63 19.26 -16.06
C THR A 575 13.50 20.26 -15.86
N PHE A 576 12.26 19.88 -16.16
CA PHE A 576 11.10 20.77 -16.04
C PHE A 576 10.29 20.50 -14.77
N PRO A 577 9.70 21.53 -14.16
CA PRO A 577 8.70 21.36 -13.13
C PRO A 577 7.50 20.58 -13.68
N GLY A 578 7.01 19.63 -12.89
CA GLY A 578 5.92 18.76 -13.30
C GLY A 578 5.86 17.52 -12.44
N THR A 579 4.75 16.79 -12.56
CA THR A 579 4.64 15.45 -11.99
C THR A 579 4.72 14.43 -13.11
N TYR A 580 5.81 13.67 -13.11
CA TYR A 580 6.12 12.65 -14.09
C TYR A 580 5.71 11.29 -13.55
N ILE A 581 5.03 10.49 -14.37
CA ILE A 581 4.73 9.11 -13.99
C ILE A 581 5.85 8.23 -14.51
N VAL A 582 6.58 7.60 -13.60
CA VAL A 582 7.61 6.62 -13.92
C VAL A 582 6.93 5.27 -14.05
N ASN A 583 7.24 4.53 -15.11
CA ASN A 583 6.77 3.19 -15.34
C ASN A 583 7.95 2.20 -15.38
N LEU A 584 7.91 1.22 -14.46
CA LEU A 584 8.79 0.05 -14.51
C LEU A 584 8.00 -1.14 -15.02
N ASN A 585 8.28 -1.57 -16.25
CA ASN A 585 7.75 -2.79 -16.85
C ASN A 585 8.74 -3.94 -16.69
N VAL A 586 8.32 -5.02 -16.02
CA VAL A 586 9.12 -6.25 -15.84
C VAL A 586 8.41 -7.45 -16.43
N ILE A 587 9.18 -8.33 -17.08
CA ILE A 587 8.68 -9.45 -17.88
C ILE A 587 9.40 -10.73 -17.47
N ASN A 588 8.66 -11.83 -17.41
CA ASN A 588 9.20 -13.19 -17.44
C ASN A 588 8.44 -14.07 -18.44
N SER A 589 8.76 -15.35 -18.52
CA SER A 589 8.09 -16.29 -19.45
C SER A 589 6.60 -16.49 -19.16
N ASN A 590 6.12 -16.09 -17.99
CA ASN A 590 4.73 -16.26 -17.55
C ASN A 590 3.87 -15.00 -17.73
N GLY A 591 4.48 -13.82 -17.94
CA GLY A 591 3.74 -12.59 -18.19
C GLY A 591 4.54 -11.32 -17.90
N THR A 592 3.82 -10.19 -17.81
CA THR A 592 4.37 -8.85 -17.59
C THR A 592 3.70 -8.22 -16.36
N SER A 593 4.44 -7.41 -15.61
CA SER A 593 3.93 -6.59 -14.50
C SER A 593 4.54 -5.20 -14.60
N SER A 594 3.72 -4.20 -14.33
CA SER A 594 4.08 -2.78 -14.31
C SER A 594 3.97 -2.20 -12.91
N LYS A 595 4.83 -1.25 -12.57
CA LYS A 595 4.64 -0.36 -11.43
C LYS A 595 4.78 1.08 -11.88
N LEU A 596 3.73 1.86 -11.67
CA LEU A 596 3.71 3.29 -11.90
C LEU A 596 4.03 4.04 -10.60
N PHE A 597 4.82 5.10 -10.66
CA PHE A 597 5.11 5.95 -9.50
C PHE A 597 5.34 7.41 -9.90
N PRO A 598 4.72 8.40 -9.23
CA PRO A 598 4.91 9.81 -9.55
C PRO A 598 6.22 10.37 -8.97
N ILE A 599 6.90 11.22 -9.75
CA ILE A 599 8.00 12.07 -9.31
C ILE A 599 7.63 13.52 -9.56
N THR A 600 7.68 14.36 -8.52
CA THR A 600 7.31 15.78 -8.63
C THR A 600 8.55 16.67 -8.60
N ALA A 601 8.91 17.22 -9.75
CA ALA A 601 9.84 18.34 -9.82
C ALA A 601 9.06 19.64 -9.60
N SER A 602 9.33 20.37 -8.52
CA SER A 602 8.67 21.64 -8.22
C SER A 602 9.36 22.81 -8.91
N PRO A 603 8.60 23.85 -9.30
CA PRO A 603 9.18 25.03 -9.93
C PRO A 603 9.94 25.90 -8.93
N VAL A 604 10.78 26.79 -9.46
CA VAL A 604 11.45 27.82 -8.67
C VAL A 604 10.43 28.92 -8.38
N GLN A 605 10.12 29.14 -7.10
CA GLN A 605 9.16 30.15 -6.65
C GLN A 605 9.86 31.29 -5.93
N ARG A 606 9.49 32.53 -6.26
CA ARG A 606 9.91 33.75 -5.55
C ARG A 606 8.68 34.48 -5.01
N VAL A 607 8.73 34.88 -3.75
CA VAL A 607 7.71 35.73 -3.12
C VAL A 607 8.14 37.20 -3.22
N ASP A 608 7.27 38.05 -3.77
CA ASP A 608 7.43 39.51 -3.81
C ASP A 608 6.17 40.19 -3.26
N GLY A 609 6.17 40.48 -1.96
CA GLY A 609 4.98 40.94 -1.25
C GLY A 609 3.93 39.82 -1.18
N GLN A 610 2.72 40.06 -1.70
CA GLN A 610 1.64 39.08 -1.77
C GLN A 610 1.66 38.22 -3.05
N LEU A 611 2.58 38.48 -3.98
CA LEU A 611 2.71 37.74 -5.23
C LEU A 611 3.71 36.59 -5.06
N ILE A 612 3.30 35.40 -5.49
CA ILE A 612 4.14 34.23 -5.71
C ILE A 612 4.39 34.14 -7.22
N LEU A 613 5.65 34.33 -7.59
CA LEU A 613 6.15 34.30 -8.96
C LEU A 613 6.79 32.94 -9.22
N THR A 614 6.28 32.20 -10.20
CA THR A 614 6.74 30.85 -10.53
C THR A 614 7.35 30.85 -11.92
N GLU A 615 8.68 30.71 -12.00
CA GLU A 615 9.43 30.78 -13.27
C GLU A 615 9.65 29.38 -13.87
N HIS A 616 9.43 29.25 -15.18
CA HIS A 616 9.60 28.01 -15.94
C HIS A 616 10.29 28.30 -17.28
N GLN A 617 11.22 27.43 -17.69
CA GLN A 617 11.68 27.37 -19.07
C GLN A 617 10.69 26.54 -19.91
N VAL A 618 10.34 27.00 -21.11
CA VAL A 618 9.36 26.37 -22.01
C VAL A 618 10.05 25.51 -23.08
N THR A 619 11.19 25.95 -23.61
CA THR A 619 11.91 25.26 -24.69
C THR A 619 12.81 24.13 -24.17
N THR A 620 12.83 22.99 -24.86
CA THR A 620 13.68 21.85 -24.49
C THR A 620 15.03 21.78 -25.20
N ASN A 621 15.17 22.44 -26.35
CA ASN A 621 16.37 22.50 -27.20
C ASN A 621 16.28 23.72 -28.13
N GLY A 622 16.06 24.91 -27.58
CA GLY A 622 15.88 26.11 -28.40
C GLY A 622 17.16 26.50 -29.14
N LEU A 623 17.01 26.95 -30.39
CA LEU A 623 18.09 27.64 -31.10
C LEU A 623 17.55 28.98 -31.61
N ASN A 624 17.96 30.08 -30.96
CA ASN A 624 17.51 31.45 -31.27
C ASN A 624 15.99 31.64 -31.35
N PRO A 625 15.20 31.19 -30.36
CA PRO A 625 13.76 31.40 -30.41
C PRO A 625 13.38 32.90 -30.33
N GLY A 626 12.35 33.31 -31.08
CA GLY A 626 11.86 34.69 -31.15
C GLY A 626 10.42 34.82 -31.66
N GLY A 627 9.84 36.02 -31.59
CA GLY A 627 8.46 36.28 -32.02
C GLY A 627 7.43 35.58 -31.12
N ILE A 628 7.42 35.88 -29.82
CA ILE A 628 6.55 35.19 -28.86
C ILE A 628 5.13 35.77 -28.90
N ALA A 629 4.14 34.88 -28.92
CA ALA A 629 2.76 35.23 -28.61
C ALA A 629 2.14 34.21 -27.64
N ILE A 630 1.18 34.66 -26.83
CA ILE A 630 0.52 33.85 -25.80
C ILE A 630 -0.99 34.09 -25.80
N TYR A 631 -1.76 33.01 -25.77
CA TYR A 631 -3.22 33.09 -25.63
C TYR A 631 -3.74 31.92 -24.80
N LYS A 632 -4.38 32.23 -23.67
CA LYS A 632 -4.81 31.25 -22.65
C LYS A 632 -3.63 30.41 -22.17
N ASP A 633 -3.67 29.11 -22.47
CA ASP A 633 -2.69 28.11 -22.02
C ASP A 633 -1.74 27.68 -23.16
N ARG A 634 -1.54 28.52 -24.17
CA ARG A 634 -0.66 28.23 -25.31
C ARG A 634 0.29 29.38 -25.59
N ILE A 635 1.56 29.04 -25.79
CA ILE A 635 2.60 29.95 -26.26
C ILE A 635 3.04 29.47 -27.64
N VAL A 636 3.24 30.41 -28.56
CA VAL A 636 3.83 30.16 -29.87
C VAL A 636 5.07 31.02 -30.06
N TRP A 637 6.06 30.49 -30.77
CA TRP A 637 7.31 31.18 -31.11
C TRP A 637 7.90 30.60 -32.41
N SER A 638 8.83 31.32 -33.00
CA SER A 638 9.69 30.82 -34.09
C SER A 638 11.02 30.32 -33.54
N ASP A 639 11.58 29.23 -34.07
CA ASP A 639 12.79 28.55 -33.55
C ASP A 639 13.64 27.96 -34.69
N ASP A 640 14.97 28.17 -34.64
CA ASP A 640 15.91 27.77 -35.70
C ASP A 640 16.47 26.34 -35.51
N ARG A 641 15.97 25.56 -34.55
CA ARG A 641 16.57 24.27 -34.16
C ARG A 641 16.71 23.24 -35.28
N ASN A 642 15.98 23.39 -36.39
CA ASN A 642 16.07 22.53 -37.57
C ASN A 642 16.94 23.10 -38.71
N GLY A 643 17.56 24.26 -38.52
CA GLY A 643 18.41 24.95 -39.51
C GLY A 643 17.72 26.11 -40.25
N ASN A 644 16.39 26.18 -40.20
CA ASN A 644 15.53 27.28 -40.62
C ASN A 644 14.51 27.59 -39.50
N PRO A 645 14.00 28.83 -39.39
CA PRO A 645 12.96 29.16 -38.43
C PRO A 645 11.66 28.41 -38.74
N ASP A 646 11.20 27.61 -37.79
CA ASP A 646 9.89 26.95 -37.79
C ASP A 646 9.01 27.49 -36.65
N ILE A 647 7.69 27.42 -36.78
CA ILE A 647 6.77 27.78 -35.70
C ILE A 647 6.59 26.60 -34.75
N TYR A 648 6.83 26.84 -33.46
CA TYR A 648 6.60 25.91 -32.38
C TYR A 648 5.49 26.43 -31.46
N MET A 649 4.82 25.48 -30.80
CA MET A 649 3.81 25.76 -29.79
C MET A 649 4.07 24.90 -28.56
N TYR A 650 3.92 25.49 -27.38
CA TYR A 650 3.80 24.76 -26.12
C TYR A 650 2.38 24.91 -25.59
N ASP A 651 1.74 23.78 -25.28
CA ASP A 651 0.41 23.72 -24.70
C ASP A 651 0.48 23.25 -23.25
N PHE A 652 0.18 24.15 -22.30
CA PHE A 652 0.22 23.86 -20.87
C PHE A 652 -0.86 22.84 -20.46
N SER A 653 -1.96 22.73 -21.19
CA SER A 653 -3.02 21.76 -20.88
C SER A 653 -2.56 20.33 -21.15
N THR A 654 -1.68 20.12 -22.12
CA THR A 654 -1.13 18.81 -22.49
C THR A 654 0.33 18.60 -22.10
N SER A 655 0.98 19.63 -21.56
CA SER A 655 2.43 19.66 -21.24
C SER A 655 3.29 19.23 -22.44
N ARG A 656 2.89 19.66 -23.64
CA ARG A 656 3.48 19.19 -24.90
C ARG A 656 3.98 20.35 -25.75
N GLU A 657 5.24 20.24 -26.15
CA GLU A 657 5.81 21.02 -27.23
C GLU A 657 5.50 20.37 -28.59
N THR A 658 5.04 21.16 -29.55
CA THR A 658 4.65 20.71 -30.89
C THR A 658 5.17 21.67 -31.94
N GLN A 659 5.91 21.14 -32.92
CA GLN A 659 6.22 21.85 -34.15
C GLN A 659 4.94 22.01 -34.98
N ILE A 660 4.59 23.24 -35.34
CA ILE A 660 3.39 23.58 -36.11
C ILE A 660 3.69 23.54 -37.61
N THR A 661 4.80 24.14 -38.03
CA THR A 661 5.22 24.17 -39.44
C THR A 661 6.26 23.10 -39.71
N THR A 662 6.12 22.38 -40.82
CA THR A 662 7.08 21.35 -41.25
C THR A 662 7.65 21.65 -42.64
N SER A 663 7.43 22.86 -43.15
CA SER A 663 7.96 23.34 -44.42
C SER A 663 9.44 23.68 -44.29
N GLU A 664 10.22 23.49 -45.36
CA GLU A 664 11.63 23.95 -45.41
C GLU A 664 11.75 25.48 -45.59
N SER A 665 10.71 26.24 -45.26
CA SER A 665 10.65 27.71 -45.39
C SER A 665 11.08 28.43 -44.13
N TYR A 666 11.26 29.75 -44.22
CA TYR A 666 11.51 30.59 -43.06
C TYR A 666 10.16 31.09 -42.54
N ASP A 667 9.73 30.57 -41.40
CA ASP A 667 8.43 30.85 -40.79
C ASP A 667 8.63 31.61 -39.47
N PHE A 668 8.13 32.85 -39.38
CA PHE A 668 8.42 33.75 -38.25
C PHE A 668 7.29 34.75 -37.95
N SER A 669 7.46 35.51 -36.86
CA SER A 669 6.46 36.46 -36.33
C SER A 669 5.08 35.82 -36.12
N PRO A 670 4.97 34.73 -35.33
CA PRO A 670 3.67 34.13 -35.08
C PRO A 670 2.81 34.99 -34.15
N ASP A 671 1.50 34.85 -34.29
CA ASP A 671 0.51 35.34 -33.34
C ASP A 671 -0.61 34.30 -33.14
N ILE A 672 -1.30 34.34 -32.01
CA ILE A 672 -2.30 33.33 -31.64
C ILE A 672 -3.55 33.94 -31.01
N CYS A 673 -4.72 33.54 -31.50
CA CYS A 673 -6.00 33.86 -30.89
C CYS A 673 -6.97 32.67 -31.04
N ASP A 674 -7.61 32.27 -29.95
CA ASP A 674 -8.44 31.06 -29.89
C ASP A 674 -7.72 29.85 -30.48
N ASP A 675 -8.28 29.13 -31.44
CA ASP A 675 -7.71 27.92 -32.02
C ASP A 675 -6.83 28.17 -33.26
N ARG A 676 -6.46 29.42 -33.52
CA ARG A 676 -5.77 29.85 -34.75
C ARG A 676 -4.41 30.46 -34.46
N ILE A 677 -3.40 29.98 -35.18
CA ILE A 677 -2.04 30.53 -35.19
C ILE A 677 -1.82 31.16 -36.56
N VAL A 678 -1.34 32.39 -36.62
CA VAL A 678 -0.94 33.07 -37.87
C VAL A 678 0.55 33.35 -37.86
N TRP A 679 1.22 33.33 -39.02
CA TRP A 679 2.65 33.64 -39.13
C TRP A 679 3.00 34.19 -40.51
N THR A 680 4.21 34.73 -40.63
CA THR A 680 4.82 35.12 -41.91
C THR A 680 5.62 33.94 -42.48
N ASP A 681 5.36 33.60 -43.73
CA ASP A 681 5.96 32.45 -44.41
C ASP A 681 6.69 32.90 -45.69
N LEU A 682 7.91 32.38 -45.91
CA LEU A 682 8.76 32.69 -47.08
C LEU A 682 8.86 31.57 -48.12
N ARG A 683 8.00 30.54 -48.07
CA ARG A 683 8.05 29.37 -48.98
C ARG A 683 7.98 29.72 -50.47
N ASN A 684 7.39 30.86 -50.81
CA ASN A 684 7.24 31.35 -52.19
C ASN A 684 8.23 32.49 -52.55
N GLY A 685 9.27 32.70 -51.74
CA GLY A 685 10.34 33.68 -51.96
C GLY A 685 10.01 35.11 -51.52
N ASN A 686 8.75 35.41 -51.23
CA ASN A 686 8.32 36.65 -50.58
C ASN A 686 7.40 36.35 -49.38
N GLY A 687 7.23 37.32 -48.48
CA GLY A 687 6.40 37.21 -47.27
C GLY A 687 4.91 37.03 -47.58
N GLU A 688 4.32 35.97 -47.04
CA GLU A 688 2.90 35.66 -47.12
C GLU A 688 2.36 35.32 -45.73
N ILE A 689 1.12 35.71 -45.41
CA ILE A 689 0.49 35.31 -44.14
C ILE A 689 -0.23 33.98 -44.30
N TYR A 690 0.10 33.03 -43.42
CA TYR A 690 -0.56 31.74 -43.28
C TYR A 690 -1.26 31.65 -41.92
N MET A 691 -2.27 30.80 -41.86
CA MET A 691 -3.02 30.49 -40.65
C MET A 691 -3.12 28.96 -40.50
N TYR A 692 -2.94 28.46 -39.28
CA TYR A 692 -3.16 27.07 -38.91
C TYR A 692 -4.28 26.97 -37.89
N ASN A 693 -5.30 26.18 -38.19
CA ASN A 693 -6.35 25.83 -37.24
C ASN A 693 -5.97 24.57 -36.47
N LEU A 694 -5.76 24.70 -35.16
CA LEU A 694 -5.38 23.60 -34.27
C LEU A 694 -6.44 22.48 -34.23
N SER A 695 -7.71 22.87 -34.21
CA SER A 695 -8.87 21.96 -34.11
C SER A 695 -9.04 21.09 -35.34
N THR A 696 -8.84 21.66 -36.53
CA THR A 696 -9.03 20.97 -37.82
C THR A 696 -7.72 20.47 -38.44
N LYS A 697 -6.56 20.86 -37.87
CA LYS A 697 -5.22 20.62 -38.41
C LYS A 697 -5.04 21.12 -39.84
N LYS A 698 -5.72 22.23 -40.17
CA LYS A 698 -5.76 22.79 -41.52
C LYS A 698 -4.93 24.07 -41.57
N GLU A 699 -3.90 24.04 -42.41
CA GLU A 699 -3.17 25.22 -42.86
C GLU A 699 -3.95 25.93 -43.99
N THR A 700 -4.01 27.26 -43.97
CA THR A 700 -4.67 28.10 -44.97
C THR A 700 -3.87 29.37 -45.20
N ARG A 701 -3.52 29.64 -46.46
CA ARG A 701 -2.94 30.91 -46.87
C ARG A 701 -4.01 32.01 -46.78
N ILE A 702 -3.71 33.12 -46.11
CA ILE A 702 -4.63 34.25 -45.92
C ILE A 702 -4.44 35.29 -47.03
N THR A 703 -3.20 35.68 -47.28
CA THR A 703 -2.87 36.72 -48.25
C THR A 703 -3.00 36.25 -49.69
N THR A 704 -3.39 37.15 -50.60
CA THR A 704 -3.43 36.87 -52.05
C THR A 704 -2.18 37.36 -52.80
N ASN A 705 -1.28 38.09 -52.13
CA ASN A 705 -0.04 38.65 -52.65
C ASN A 705 1.16 38.26 -51.75
N GLY A 706 2.39 38.36 -52.26
CA GLY A 706 3.63 38.02 -51.56
C GLY A 706 4.41 39.27 -51.14
N SER A 707 3.89 40.05 -50.20
CA SER A 707 4.54 41.26 -49.67
C SER A 707 4.12 41.56 -48.22
N ALA A 708 3.70 40.54 -47.50
CA ALA A 708 3.08 40.67 -46.19
C ALA A 708 3.99 40.17 -45.06
N SER A 709 3.95 40.84 -43.91
CA SER A 709 4.68 40.43 -42.71
C SER A 709 4.01 40.92 -41.43
N ASN A 710 4.47 40.39 -40.29
CA ASN A 710 4.05 40.78 -38.94
C ASN A 710 2.53 40.73 -38.74
N PRO A 711 1.91 39.54 -38.91
CA PRO A 711 0.48 39.40 -38.71
C PRO A 711 0.10 39.55 -37.22
N LYS A 712 -1.08 40.09 -36.96
CA LYS A 712 -1.78 40.02 -35.67
C LYS A 712 -3.19 39.48 -35.85
N ILE A 713 -3.70 38.77 -34.86
CA ILE A 713 -5.03 38.16 -34.90
C ILE A 713 -5.83 38.45 -33.63
N TYR A 714 -7.07 38.92 -33.80
CA TYR A 714 -8.04 39.01 -32.72
C TYR A 714 -9.42 38.62 -33.23
N GLU A 715 -10.06 37.67 -32.54
CA GLU A 715 -11.33 37.08 -32.95
C GLU A 715 -11.29 36.63 -34.42
N ASP A 716 -12.09 37.23 -35.30
CA ASP A 716 -12.21 36.89 -36.71
C ASP A 716 -11.35 37.77 -37.64
N LYS A 717 -10.52 38.66 -37.11
CA LYS A 717 -9.74 39.64 -37.89
C LYS A 717 -8.25 39.32 -37.83
N ILE A 718 -7.62 39.27 -39.00
CA ILE A 718 -6.17 39.14 -39.15
C ILE A 718 -5.68 40.42 -39.81
N ILE A 719 -4.73 41.11 -39.19
CA ILE A 719 -4.10 42.32 -39.76
C ILE A 719 -2.63 42.07 -40.01
N TRP A 720 -2.02 42.78 -40.96
CA TRP A 720 -0.58 42.66 -41.25
C TRP A 720 -0.04 43.92 -41.92
N VAL A 721 1.29 44.01 -41.98
CA VAL A 721 2.05 45.02 -42.72
C VAL A 721 2.22 44.54 -44.16
N ASP A 722 1.81 45.34 -45.14
CA ASP A 722 1.84 44.97 -46.56
C ASP A 722 2.58 46.00 -47.42
N TYR A 723 3.59 45.51 -48.14
CA TYR A 723 4.43 46.33 -49.02
C TYR A 723 3.94 46.37 -50.47
N ARG A 724 2.73 45.90 -50.79
CA ARG A 724 2.22 45.86 -52.18
C ARG A 724 2.10 47.22 -52.85
N ASN A 725 1.86 48.26 -52.05
CA ASN A 725 1.75 49.65 -52.50
C ASN A 725 3.04 50.44 -52.19
N GLY A 726 4.03 49.81 -51.56
CA GLY A 726 5.30 50.40 -51.17
C GLY A 726 6.48 49.87 -51.97
N ASP A 727 7.68 50.04 -51.42
CA ASP A 727 8.92 49.50 -51.96
C ASP A 727 9.42 48.35 -51.07
N VAL A 728 9.06 47.13 -51.46
CA VAL A 728 9.49 45.88 -50.82
C VAL A 728 11.02 45.78 -50.70
N LYS A 729 11.79 46.33 -51.66
CA LYS A 729 13.27 46.20 -51.67
C LYS A 729 13.94 47.11 -50.65
N ASN A 730 13.35 48.29 -50.44
CA ASN A 730 13.85 49.28 -49.48
C ASN A 730 13.09 49.26 -48.15
N PHE A 731 12.15 48.32 -47.98
CA PHE A 731 11.27 48.20 -46.81
C PHE A 731 10.59 49.53 -46.44
N SER A 732 10.14 50.28 -47.44
CA SER A 732 9.54 51.61 -47.25
C SER A 732 8.12 51.69 -47.78
N ASN A 733 7.32 52.55 -47.14
CA ASN A 733 5.91 52.82 -47.41
C ASN A 733 4.96 51.61 -47.38
N PRO A 734 5.06 50.70 -46.39
CA PRO A 734 4.02 49.69 -46.19
C PRO A 734 2.72 50.28 -45.68
N ASP A 735 1.62 49.65 -46.06
CA ASP A 735 0.27 49.91 -45.53
C ASP A 735 -0.14 48.80 -44.56
N ILE A 736 -1.14 49.07 -43.70
CA ILE A 736 -1.81 48.03 -42.90
C ILE A 736 -2.99 47.46 -43.68
N TYR A 737 -3.05 46.14 -43.78
CA TYR A 737 -4.18 45.41 -44.36
C TYR A 737 -4.87 44.54 -43.31
N MET A 738 -6.13 44.23 -43.55
CA MET A 738 -6.96 43.35 -42.74
C MET A 738 -7.64 42.29 -43.61
N TYR A 739 -7.74 41.07 -43.10
CA TYR A 739 -8.60 40.00 -43.60
C TYR A 739 -9.63 39.66 -42.52
N ASP A 740 -10.90 39.71 -42.90
CA ASP A 740 -12.01 39.30 -42.05
C ASP A 740 -12.41 37.85 -42.41
N LEU A 741 -12.20 36.93 -41.47
CA LEU A 741 -12.49 35.51 -41.63
C LEU A 741 -14.00 35.22 -41.72
N SER A 742 -14.85 36.09 -41.16
CA SER A 742 -16.30 35.91 -41.20
C SER A 742 -16.84 36.27 -42.59
N THR A 743 -16.35 37.36 -43.19
CA THR A 743 -16.81 37.86 -44.48
C THR A 743 -15.95 37.40 -45.66
N HIS A 744 -14.76 36.85 -45.40
CA HIS A 744 -13.74 36.48 -46.38
C HIS A 744 -13.26 37.67 -47.23
N ASN A 745 -13.27 38.87 -46.64
CA ASN A 745 -12.88 40.10 -47.33
C ASN A 745 -11.52 40.61 -46.86
N GLU A 746 -10.69 40.97 -47.83
CA GLU A 746 -9.42 41.67 -47.63
C GLU A 746 -9.62 43.19 -47.81
N THR A 747 -9.19 43.99 -46.84
CA THR A 747 -9.40 45.45 -46.80
C THR A 747 -8.08 46.18 -46.49
N GLN A 748 -7.76 47.20 -47.28
CA GLN A 748 -6.68 48.14 -46.98
C GLN A 748 -7.14 49.11 -45.89
N ILE A 749 -6.40 49.21 -44.79
CA ILE A 749 -6.72 50.09 -43.66
C ILE A 749 -6.07 51.46 -43.82
N THR A 750 -4.79 51.48 -44.19
CA THR A 750 -4.03 52.72 -44.37
C THR A 750 -3.64 52.92 -45.83
N SER A 751 -3.51 54.18 -46.25
CA SER A 751 -3.15 54.56 -47.63
C SER A 751 -2.28 55.82 -47.70
N SER A 752 -1.77 56.26 -46.54
CA SER A 752 -0.92 57.44 -46.43
C SER A 752 0.50 57.14 -46.92
N ILE A 753 1.22 58.19 -47.33
CA ILE A 753 2.65 58.08 -47.66
C ILE A 753 3.45 58.07 -46.34
N SER A 754 3.47 56.93 -45.66
CA SER A 754 4.15 56.69 -44.39
C SER A 754 4.60 55.24 -44.27
N ASP A 755 5.63 55.00 -43.46
CA ASP A 755 5.94 53.65 -43.00
C ASP A 755 4.97 53.30 -41.85
N ASP A 756 3.88 52.61 -42.18
CA ASP A 756 2.91 52.13 -41.19
C ASP A 756 3.32 50.74 -40.70
N LEU A 757 3.76 50.66 -39.44
CA LEU A 757 4.46 49.51 -38.89
C LEU A 757 3.88 49.10 -37.54
N THR A 758 4.23 47.87 -37.13
CA THR A 758 3.92 47.28 -35.81
C THR A 758 2.45 47.43 -35.44
N PRO A 759 1.52 46.93 -36.28
CA PRO A 759 0.12 47.11 -36.00
C PRO A 759 -0.33 46.15 -34.90
N ASP A 760 -1.39 46.52 -34.18
CA ASP A 760 -2.03 45.67 -33.17
C ASP A 760 -3.55 45.87 -33.18
N ILE A 761 -4.31 44.87 -32.71
CA ILE A 761 -5.77 44.86 -32.81
C ILE A 761 -6.44 44.35 -31.54
N TYR A 762 -7.46 45.07 -31.09
CA TYR A 762 -8.36 44.62 -30.03
C TYR A 762 -9.79 45.09 -30.29
N GLY A 763 -10.72 44.14 -30.37
CA GLY A 763 -12.10 44.40 -30.79
C GLY A 763 -12.15 45.09 -32.16
N ASP A 764 -12.81 46.25 -32.23
CA ASP A 764 -12.98 47.02 -33.46
C ASP A 764 -11.90 48.11 -33.65
N LYS A 765 -10.75 48.02 -32.97
CA LYS A 765 -9.71 49.07 -33.01
C LYS A 765 -8.39 48.49 -33.46
N ILE A 766 -7.81 49.12 -34.49
CA ILE A 766 -6.47 48.82 -35.01
C ILE A 766 -5.58 50.00 -34.66
N VAL A 767 -4.41 49.74 -34.08
CA VAL A 767 -3.39 50.76 -33.79
C VAL A 767 -2.13 50.46 -34.56
N TRP A 768 -1.37 51.49 -34.94
CA TRP A 768 -0.08 51.33 -35.59
C TRP A 768 0.82 52.55 -35.34
N CYS A 769 2.10 52.36 -35.62
CA CYS A 769 3.08 53.43 -35.65
C CYS A 769 3.26 53.89 -37.10
N ALA A 770 3.08 55.19 -37.35
CA ALA A 770 3.29 55.79 -38.66
C ALA A 770 4.52 56.70 -38.66
N LYS A 771 5.51 56.39 -39.50
CA LYS A 771 6.68 57.25 -39.72
C LYS A 771 6.60 57.92 -41.08
N ARG A 772 6.46 59.25 -41.09
CA ARG A 772 6.41 60.02 -42.36
C ARG A 772 7.82 60.28 -42.86
N HIS A 773 8.09 60.08 -44.15
CA HIS A 773 9.43 60.25 -44.74
C HIS A 773 10.04 61.65 -44.59
N GLU A 774 9.22 62.67 -44.30
CA GLU A 774 9.64 64.07 -44.08
C GLU A 774 10.05 64.37 -42.62
N SER A 775 9.90 63.39 -41.70
CA SER A 775 10.12 63.55 -40.26
C SER A 775 10.99 62.42 -39.70
N GLU A 776 11.92 62.75 -38.79
CA GLU A 776 12.62 61.73 -37.99
C GLU A 776 11.72 61.15 -36.87
N ASN A 777 10.60 61.83 -36.59
CA ASN A 777 9.59 61.44 -35.60
C ASN A 777 8.53 60.53 -36.22
N SER A 778 8.00 59.64 -35.40
CA SER A 778 6.85 58.78 -35.69
C SER A 778 5.66 59.20 -34.82
N ASP A 779 4.47 58.73 -35.16
CA ASP A 779 3.21 59.02 -34.44
C ASP A 779 2.40 57.73 -34.26
N ILE A 780 1.62 57.64 -33.18
CA ILE A 780 0.69 56.52 -32.99
C ILE A 780 -0.68 56.91 -33.53
N TYR A 781 -1.23 56.05 -34.38
CA TYR A 781 -2.56 56.21 -34.95
C TYR A 781 -3.47 55.05 -34.54
N MET A 782 -4.77 55.31 -34.56
CA MET A 782 -5.82 54.34 -34.35
C MET A 782 -6.87 54.46 -35.46
N TYR A 783 -7.32 53.33 -35.98
CA TYR A 783 -8.46 53.20 -36.86
C TYR A 783 -9.57 52.46 -36.12
N ASP A 784 -10.73 53.08 -35.99
CA ASP A 784 -11.90 52.47 -35.39
C ASP A 784 -12.81 51.91 -36.50
N LEU A 785 -12.91 50.58 -36.58
CA LEU A 785 -13.65 49.84 -37.60
C LEU A 785 -15.17 50.09 -37.51
N ALA A 786 -15.68 50.40 -36.32
CA ALA A 786 -17.11 50.68 -36.12
C ALA A 786 -17.51 52.06 -36.68
N THR A 787 -16.61 53.04 -36.58
CA THR A 787 -16.83 54.42 -37.04
C THR A 787 -16.14 54.76 -38.36
N LEU A 788 -15.29 53.88 -38.87
CA LEU A 788 -14.43 54.04 -40.04
C LEU A 788 -13.54 55.29 -39.97
N LYS A 789 -13.10 55.64 -38.75
CA LYS A 789 -12.37 56.88 -38.48
C LYS A 789 -10.93 56.60 -38.05
N GLU A 790 -10.00 57.22 -38.77
CA GLU A 790 -8.60 57.35 -38.34
C GLU A 790 -8.43 58.52 -37.35
N THR A 791 -7.68 58.28 -36.28
CA THR A 791 -7.38 59.26 -35.24
C THR A 791 -5.90 59.17 -34.84
N LYS A 792 -5.18 60.29 -34.90
CA LYS A 792 -3.84 60.42 -34.31
C LYS A 792 -3.97 60.49 -32.78
N ILE A 793 -3.24 59.62 -32.07
CA ILE A 793 -3.29 59.50 -30.60
C ILE A 793 -2.27 60.42 -29.94
N THR A 794 -1.04 60.47 -30.47
CA THR A 794 0.06 61.25 -29.90
C THR A 794 -0.10 62.74 -30.15
N THR A 795 0.25 63.58 -29.17
CA THR A 795 0.19 65.06 -29.32
C THR A 795 1.55 65.75 -29.32
N ASN A 796 2.60 65.07 -28.87
CA ASN A 796 3.96 65.62 -28.78
C ASN A 796 4.83 65.14 -29.96
N GLU A 797 5.96 65.82 -30.20
CA GLU A 797 6.93 65.43 -31.21
C GLU A 797 8.02 64.54 -30.59
N SER A 798 7.95 63.24 -30.86
CA SER A 798 8.93 62.24 -30.39
C SER A 798 8.99 61.07 -31.37
N ARG A 799 9.88 60.10 -31.13
CA ARG A 799 9.91 58.83 -31.87
C ARG A 799 9.15 57.77 -31.06
N TYR A 800 7.91 57.50 -31.47
CA TYR A 800 7.05 56.48 -30.87
C TYR A 800 7.14 55.13 -31.57
N MET A 801 7.17 54.01 -30.85
CA MET A 801 7.30 52.66 -31.42
C MET A 801 6.47 51.61 -30.66
N HIS A 802 6.18 50.49 -31.32
CA HIS A 802 5.51 49.31 -30.76
C HIS A 802 4.20 49.62 -29.98
N PRO A 803 3.19 50.23 -30.63
CA PRO A 803 1.90 50.41 -29.99
C PRO A 803 1.20 49.05 -29.80
N VAL A 804 0.64 48.84 -28.63
CA VAL A 804 -0.24 47.70 -28.34
C VAL A 804 -1.53 48.16 -27.66
N ILE A 805 -2.62 47.47 -27.90
CA ILE A 805 -3.96 47.86 -27.46
C ILE A 805 -4.66 46.73 -26.68
N TYR A 806 -5.24 47.07 -25.54
CA TYR A 806 -6.13 46.17 -24.80
C TYR A 806 -7.25 46.93 -24.12
N GLY A 807 -8.49 46.56 -24.41
CA GLY A 807 -9.67 47.23 -23.87
C GLY A 807 -9.73 48.70 -24.30
N ASP A 808 -9.66 49.60 -23.32
CA ASP A 808 -9.71 51.05 -23.52
C ASP A 808 -8.34 51.73 -23.48
N ARG A 809 -7.24 50.97 -23.51
CA ARG A 809 -5.87 51.46 -23.33
C ARG A 809 -4.98 51.15 -24.52
N ILE A 810 -4.21 52.15 -24.93
CA ILE A 810 -3.12 52.02 -25.91
C ILE A 810 -1.83 52.34 -25.17
N ILE A 811 -0.81 51.48 -25.28
CA ILE A 811 0.52 51.76 -24.74
C ILE A 811 1.56 51.70 -25.85
N TRP A 812 2.63 52.47 -25.70
CA TRP A 812 3.72 52.54 -26.68
C TRP A 812 5.04 52.97 -26.02
N GLU A 813 6.13 52.82 -26.76
CA GLU A 813 7.44 53.34 -26.41
C GLU A 813 7.60 54.78 -26.89
N ASP A 814 8.04 55.68 -26.00
CA ASP A 814 8.35 57.08 -26.29
C ASP A 814 9.86 57.36 -26.14
N TYR A 815 10.52 57.72 -27.25
CA TYR A 815 11.95 58.01 -27.31
C TYR A 815 12.25 59.51 -27.15
N LEU A 816 12.33 59.97 -25.90
CA LEU A 816 12.65 61.37 -25.58
C LEU A 816 14.14 61.54 -25.22
N ASN A 817 14.89 62.31 -26.00
CA ASN A 817 16.29 62.70 -25.72
C ASN A 817 17.28 61.53 -25.48
N GLY A 818 17.14 60.43 -26.23
CA GLY A 818 18.06 59.29 -26.12
C GLY A 818 17.71 58.27 -25.04
N LYS A 819 16.49 58.34 -24.49
CA LYS A 819 15.98 57.45 -23.44
C LYS A 819 14.56 57.03 -23.76
N ILE A 820 14.20 55.78 -23.45
CA ILE A 820 12.88 55.24 -23.74
C ILE A 820 12.00 55.31 -22.49
N SER A 821 10.71 55.61 -22.66
CA SER A 821 9.68 55.53 -21.63
C SER A 821 8.45 54.81 -22.16
N ILE A 822 7.66 54.21 -21.26
CA ILE A 822 6.39 53.60 -21.63
C ILE A 822 5.28 54.58 -21.30
N CYS A 823 4.51 54.92 -22.33
CA CYS A 823 3.38 55.83 -22.24
C CYS A 823 2.08 55.04 -22.43
N MET A 824 1.03 55.48 -21.76
CA MET A 824 -0.31 54.91 -21.84
C MET A 824 -1.33 55.99 -22.13
N TYR A 825 -2.22 55.73 -23.08
CA TYR A 825 -3.38 56.56 -23.38
C TYR A 825 -4.67 55.80 -23.08
N ASN A 826 -5.54 56.43 -22.30
CA ASN A 826 -6.89 55.91 -22.04
C ASN A 826 -7.87 56.53 -23.03
N LEU A 827 -8.46 55.71 -23.90
CA LEU A 827 -9.42 56.11 -24.93
C LEU A 827 -10.68 56.75 -24.34
N SER A 828 -11.13 56.24 -23.19
CA SER A 828 -12.36 56.66 -22.51
C SER A 828 -12.24 58.05 -21.86
N THR A 829 -11.05 58.41 -21.38
CA THR A 829 -10.80 59.68 -20.66
C THR A 829 -9.96 60.67 -21.45
N SER A 830 -9.36 60.24 -22.56
CA SER A 830 -8.38 61.00 -23.34
C SER A 830 -7.16 61.47 -22.52
N ILE A 831 -6.81 60.72 -21.47
CA ILE A 831 -5.68 61.01 -20.58
C ILE A 831 -4.47 60.17 -21.01
N GLU A 832 -3.35 60.87 -21.25
CA GLU A 832 -2.02 60.27 -21.41
C GLU A 832 -1.30 60.22 -20.05
N THR A 833 -0.66 59.10 -19.73
CA THR A 833 0.07 58.86 -18.48
C THR A 833 1.38 58.14 -18.77
N GLN A 834 2.48 58.62 -18.22
CA GLN A 834 3.77 57.93 -18.24
C GLN A 834 3.78 56.89 -17.11
N THR A 835 3.83 55.60 -17.45
CA THR A 835 3.68 54.51 -16.46
C THR A 835 4.99 54.14 -15.77
N ALA A 836 6.14 54.41 -16.41
CA ALA A 836 7.47 54.19 -15.83
C ALA A 836 8.22 55.54 -15.63
N THR A 837 8.54 55.90 -14.38
CA THR A 837 9.12 57.22 -14.04
C THR A 837 10.64 57.32 -14.19
N ASN A 838 11.33 56.21 -14.48
CA ASN A 838 12.78 56.18 -14.63
C ASN A 838 13.16 56.13 -16.12
N GLN A 839 13.83 57.18 -16.62
CA GLN A 839 14.22 57.28 -18.02
C GLN A 839 15.45 56.39 -18.32
N THR A 840 15.21 55.12 -18.60
CA THR A 840 16.23 54.11 -18.91
C THR A 840 15.73 53.28 -20.09
N ASP A 841 16.62 52.67 -20.88
CA ASP A 841 16.22 51.92 -22.07
C ASP A 841 15.13 50.89 -21.67
N HIS A 842 13.95 51.01 -22.25
CA HIS A 842 12.78 50.15 -22.07
C HIS A 842 12.34 49.70 -23.46
N ALA A 843 11.93 48.45 -23.66
CA ALA A 843 11.50 47.99 -24.98
C ALA A 843 10.42 46.90 -24.89
N TRP A 844 9.64 46.78 -25.97
CA TRP A 844 8.61 45.79 -26.25
C TRP A 844 7.53 45.67 -25.16
N PRO A 845 6.68 46.70 -25.02
CA PRO A 845 5.62 46.68 -24.04
C PRO A 845 4.49 45.72 -24.46
N ALA A 846 3.89 45.04 -23.49
CA ALA A 846 2.65 44.29 -23.67
C ALA A 846 1.66 44.59 -22.53
N ILE A 847 0.37 44.46 -22.80
CA ILE A 847 -0.70 44.76 -21.83
C ILE A 847 -1.79 43.70 -21.86
N TYR A 848 -2.23 43.31 -20.67
CA TYR A 848 -3.43 42.50 -20.50
C TYR A 848 -4.08 42.87 -19.17
N GLU A 849 -5.40 43.12 -19.20
CA GLU A 849 -6.16 43.58 -18.04
C GLU A 849 -5.46 44.73 -17.32
N ASP A 850 -5.12 44.63 -16.05
CA ASP A 850 -4.53 45.71 -15.26
C ASP A 850 -2.98 45.70 -15.24
N ARG A 851 -2.34 44.86 -16.05
CA ARG A 851 -0.88 44.65 -16.03
C ARG A 851 -0.22 45.10 -17.32
N VAL A 852 0.83 45.90 -17.17
CA VAL A 852 1.74 46.31 -18.24
C VAL A 852 3.09 45.66 -18.02
N VAL A 853 3.63 44.98 -19.02
CA VAL A 853 4.94 44.32 -18.96
C VAL A 853 5.89 44.90 -19.99
N TRP A 854 7.18 44.95 -19.66
CA TRP A 854 8.22 45.41 -20.58
C TRP A 854 9.58 44.85 -20.21
N ALA A 855 10.51 44.95 -21.16
CA ALA A 855 11.91 44.67 -20.92
C ALA A 855 12.70 45.93 -20.56
N ASP A 856 13.64 45.76 -19.65
CA ASP A 856 14.33 46.85 -18.96
C ASP A 856 15.84 46.61 -18.85
N TYR A 857 16.63 47.65 -19.14
CA TYR A 857 18.10 47.57 -19.19
C TYR A 857 18.82 48.30 -18.03
N ARG A 858 18.11 48.66 -16.94
CA ARG A 858 18.63 49.50 -15.83
C ARG A 858 19.93 49.05 -15.13
N ASN A 859 20.36 47.78 -15.25
CA ASN A 859 21.41 47.20 -14.39
C ASN A 859 22.48 46.35 -15.13
N ASP A 860 22.90 46.75 -16.34
CA ASP A 860 23.84 46.01 -17.22
C ASP A 860 23.37 44.60 -17.63
N HIS A 861 22.13 44.24 -17.27
CA HIS A 861 21.47 42.97 -17.58
C HIS A 861 19.99 43.26 -17.89
N THR A 862 19.46 42.63 -18.93
CA THR A 862 18.06 42.73 -19.32
C THR A 862 17.18 41.98 -18.32
N ALA A 863 16.07 42.59 -17.91
CA ALA A 863 15.05 41.95 -17.06
C ALA A 863 13.64 42.34 -17.50
N ILE A 864 12.68 41.45 -17.27
CA ILE A 864 11.26 41.75 -17.48
C ILE A 864 10.68 42.34 -16.20
N TYR A 865 9.96 43.45 -16.35
CA TYR A 865 9.23 44.12 -15.29
C TYR A 865 7.74 44.14 -15.61
N MET A 866 6.94 44.19 -14.55
CA MET A 866 5.51 44.34 -14.60
C MET A 866 5.10 45.53 -13.75
N TYR A 867 4.16 46.33 -14.24
CA TYR A 867 3.48 47.39 -13.51
C TYR A 867 2.00 47.06 -13.37
N ASP A 868 1.56 46.92 -12.12
CA ASP A 868 0.16 46.77 -11.76
C ASP A 868 -0.49 48.16 -11.72
N LEU A 869 -1.38 48.46 -12.68
CA LEU A 869 -2.03 49.76 -12.80
C LEU A 869 -2.95 50.05 -11.59
N SER A 870 -3.55 49.00 -11.03
CA SER A 870 -4.48 49.08 -9.90
C SER A 870 -3.77 49.45 -8.59
N THR A 871 -2.58 48.88 -8.35
CA THR A 871 -1.80 49.12 -7.12
C THR A 871 -0.68 50.13 -7.30
N GLN A 872 -0.40 50.56 -8.54
CA GLN A 872 0.73 51.40 -8.92
C GLN A 872 2.09 50.81 -8.48
N LYS A 873 2.20 49.47 -8.47
CA LYS A 873 3.39 48.75 -8.02
C LYS A 873 4.17 48.22 -9.22
N GLU A 874 5.46 48.50 -9.25
CA GLU A 874 6.40 47.85 -10.16
C GLU A 874 6.99 46.60 -9.50
N THR A 875 6.97 45.47 -10.20
CA THR A 875 7.46 44.17 -9.76
C THR A 875 8.44 43.63 -10.79
N LYS A 876 9.65 43.24 -10.37
CA LYS A 876 10.59 42.52 -11.25
C LYS A 876 10.08 41.10 -11.46
N ILE A 877 10.05 40.61 -12.69
CA ILE A 877 9.57 39.26 -13.03
C ILE A 877 10.73 38.26 -13.09
N THR A 878 11.83 38.56 -13.77
CA THR A 878 12.93 37.61 -13.95
C THR A 878 13.80 37.40 -12.71
N THR A 879 14.38 36.20 -12.53
CA THR A 879 15.32 35.90 -11.43
C THR A 879 16.80 36.09 -11.80
N ASN A 880 17.18 35.83 -13.05
CA ASN A 880 18.53 35.99 -13.57
C ASN A 880 18.60 37.05 -14.69
N GLY A 881 19.79 37.61 -14.93
CA GLY A 881 20.02 38.60 -15.99
C GLY A 881 19.99 37.97 -17.37
N LEU A 882 19.23 38.56 -18.31
CA LEU A 882 19.07 38.10 -19.69
C LEU A 882 19.74 39.07 -20.66
N SER A 883 19.83 38.71 -21.95
CA SER A 883 20.35 39.61 -23.01
C SER A 883 19.37 39.92 -24.16
N SER A 884 18.14 39.36 -24.19
CA SER A 884 17.07 39.76 -25.13
C SER A 884 15.70 39.81 -24.45
N ALA A 885 14.71 40.44 -25.11
CA ALA A 885 13.73 41.28 -24.43
C ALA A 885 12.33 41.35 -25.08
N GLU A 886 11.95 40.40 -25.94
CA GLU A 886 10.55 40.28 -26.35
C GLU A 886 9.75 39.62 -25.21
N SER A 887 8.58 40.19 -24.91
CA SER A 887 7.69 39.68 -23.87
C SER A 887 6.23 39.67 -24.32
N ALA A 888 5.46 38.73 -23.78
CA ALA A 888 4.03 38.62 -24.05
C ALA A 888 3.29 38.29 -22.74
N ILE A 889 2.05 38.77 -22.60
CA ILE A 889 1.24 38.57 -21.39
C ILE A 889 -0.18 38.10 -21.76
N TYR A 890 -0.69 37.12 -21.03
CA TYR A 890 -2.10 36.74 -21.05
C TYR A 890 -2.51 36.21 -19.69
N GLY A 891 -3.52 36.84 -19.08
CA GLY A 891 -3.98 36.47 -17.74
C GLY A 891 -2.83 36.51 -16.73
N ASP A 892 -2.62 35.40 -16.03
CA ASP A 892 -1.59 35.20 -15.01
C ASP A 892 -0.18 34.88 -15.55
N LYS A 893 0.00 34.85 -16.88
CA LYS A 893 1.21 34.34 -17.53
C LYS A 893 1.96 35.44 -18.27
N ILE A 894 3.27 35.55 -18.00
CA ILE A 894 4.19 36.43 -18.71
C ILE A 894 5.28 35.57 -19.35
N ALA A 895 5.39 35.56 -20.68
CA ALA A 895 6.41 34.83 -21.42
C ALA A 895 7.48 35.80 -21.97
N TRP A 896 8.73 35.35 -22.08
CA TRP A 896 9.82 36.12 -22.66
C TRP A 896 10.94 35.26 -23.25
N THR A 897 11.73 35.83 -24.16
CA THR A 897 12.99 35.23 -24.64
C THR A 897 14.10 35.53 -23.64
N GLY A 898 14.83 34.53 -23.16
CA GLY A 898 15.97 34.70 -22.27
C GLY A 898 17.27 34.14 -22.85
N ASN A 899 18.41 34.79 -22.58
CA ASN A 899 19.73 34.30 -22.96
C ASN A 899 20.55 33.95 -21.73
N ILE A 900 20.98 32.70 -21.63
CA ILE A 900 21.92 32.25 -20.60
C ILE A 900 23.18 31.74 -21.29
N ASN A 901 24.30 32.46 -21.12
CA ASN A 901 25.63 32.06 -21.62
C ASN A 901 25.73 31.82 -23.14
N GLY A 902 24.92 32.50 -23.96
CA GLY A 902 24.94 32.40 -25.42
C GLY A 902 23.84 31.52 -26.03
N ASN A 903 23.01 30.88 -25.19
CA ASN A 903 21.85 30.11 -25.64
C ASN A 903 20.56 30.87 -25.34
N PHE A 904 19.75 31.08 -26.36
CA PHE A 904 18.43 31.71 -26.26
C PHE A 904 17.35 30.65 -26.03
N GLU A 905 16.48 30.87 -25.05
CA GLU A 905 15.41 29.95 -24.64
C GLU A 905 14.14 30.74 -24.30
N ILE A 906 12.96 30.12 -24.37
CA ILE A 906 11.71 30.75 -23.94
C ILE A 906 11.47 30.45 -22.47
N TYR A 907 11.09 31.47 -21.70
CA TYR A 907 10.70 31.37 -20.31
C TYR A 907 9.30 31.93 -20.09
N ILE A 908 8.67 31.49 -19.02
CA ILE A 908 7.39 31.99 -18.53
C ILE A 908 7.43 32.18 -17.02
N CYS A 909 6.73 33.21 -16.54
CA CYS A 909 6.39 33.40 -15.13
C CYS A 909 4.87 33.27 -14.97
N ILE A 910 4.43 32.42 -14.05
CA ILE A 910 3.05 32.32 -13.60
C ILE A 910 2.92 33.10 -12.29
N ILE A 911 1.99 34.06 -12.26
CA ILE A 911 1.73 34.94 -11.12
C ILE A 911 0.54 34.40 -10.33
N SER A 912 0.73 34.20 -9.02
CA SER A 912 -0.34 33.81 -8.10
C SER A 912 -0.30 34.64 -6.81
N GLU A 913 -1.43 34.79 -6.11
CA GLU A 913 -1.50 35.51 -4.84
C GLU A 913 -1.46 34.57 -3.62
N GLU A 914 -0.83 35.03 -2.54
CA GLU A 914 -0.73 34.32 -1.26
C GLU A 914 -2.13 34.15 -0.63
N GLY A 915 -2.71 32.95 -0.74
CA GLY A 915 -4.06 32.63 -0.22
C GLY A 915 -4.94 31.84 -1.18
N GLN A 916 -4.59 31.74 -2.47
CA GLN A 916 -5.19 30.79 -3.40
C GLN A 916 -4.28 29.56 -3.54
N SER A 917 -4.53 28.54 -2.72
CA SER A 917 -3.72 27.31 -2.76
C SER A 917 -3.99 26.53 -4.05
N PRO A 918 -2.96 26.05 -4.77
CA PRO A 918 -3.15 25.18 -5.92
C PRO A 918 -3.84 23.88 -5.51
N LYS A 919 -5.00 23.58 -6.11
CA LYS A 919 -5.77 22.36 -5.78
C LYS A 919 -5.09 21.15 -6.43
N LEU A 920 -4.64 20.21 -5.60
CA LEU A 920 -4.18 18.89 -6.05
C LEU A 920 -5.34 18.14 -6.72
N PRO A 921 -5.08 17.34 -7.77
CA PRO A 921 -6.10 16.52 -8.35
C PRO A 921 -6.44 15.41 -7.35
N VAL A 922 -7.66 14.90 -7.37
CA VAL A 922 -8.11 13.77 -6.54
C VAL A 922 -8.66 12.72 -7.48
N ALA A 923 -7.93 11.62 -7.62
CA ALA A 923 -8.31 10.51 -8.48
C ALA A 923 -9.62 9.89 -8.00
N ASP A 924 -10.60 9.81 -8.89
CA ASP A 924 -11.81 9.06 -8.68
C ASP A 924 -12.29 8.46 -9.98
N PHE A 925 -12.94 7.30 -9.92
CA PHE A 925 -13.51 6.65 -11.10
C PHE A 925 -14.57 5.62 -10.76
N SER A 926 -15.31 5.24 -11.80
CA SER A 926 -16.26 4.13 -11.84
C SER A 926 -16.05 3.27 -13.09
N ALA A 927 -16.60 2.05 -13.10
CA ALA A 927 -16.57 1.15 -14.25
C ALA A 927 -17.90 0.42 -14.45
N PHE A 928 -18.21 0.08 -15.70
CA PHE A 928 -19.37 -0.74 -16.05
C PHE A 928 -19.14 -1.57 -17.33
N PRO A 929 -19.45 -2.88 -17.34
CA PRO A 929 -19.79 -3.73 -16.19
C PRO A 929 -18.57 -4.09 -15.32
N THR A 930 -18.75 -4.40 -14.04
CA THR A 930 -17.67 -4.86 -13.13
C THR A 930 -17.49 -6.38 -13.10
N SER A 931 -18.37 -7.15 -13.75
CA SER A 931 -18.19 -8.59 -13.93
C SER A 931 -18.85 -9.14 -15.19
N GLY A 932 -18.37 -10.28 -15.67
CA GLY A 932 -18.90 -10.95 -16.86
C GLY A 932 -17.99 -12.05 -17.41
N MET A 933 -18.35 -12.62 -18.57
CA MET A 933 -17.59 -13.72 -19.20
C MET A 933 -16.48 -13.19 -20.09
N ALA A 934 -15.34 -13.89 -20.16
CA ALA A 934 -14.29 -13.60 -21.13
C ALA A 934 -14.78 -13.83 -22.58
N PRO A 935 -14.50 -12.92 -23.53
CA PRO A 935 -13.90 -11.59 -23.34
C PRO A 935 -14.90 -10.56 -22.77
N LEU A 936 -14.50 -9.85 -21.71
CA LEU A 936 -15.32 -8.82 -21.06
C LEU A 936 -14.83 -7.42 -21.44
N LYS A 937 -15.65 -6.68 -22.19
CA LYS A 937 -15.40 -5.26 -22.48
C LYS A 937 -15.97 -4.37 -21.38
N VAL A 938 -15.13 -3.55 -20.76
CA VAL A 938 -15.47 -2.65 -19.65
C VAL A 938 -15.22 -1.20 -20.06
N LEU A 939 -16.16 -0.31 -19.72
CA LEU A 939 -15.98 1.13 -19.80
C LEU A 939 -15.61 1.65 -18.41
N PHE A 940 -14.52 2.41 -18.35
CA PHE A 940 -14.03 3.13 -17.19
C PHE A 940 -14.29 4.63 -17.36
N THR A 941 -14.88 5.24 -16.34
CA THR A 941 -15.29 6.65 -16.34
C THR A 941 -14.61 7.39 -15.20
N ASP A 942 -13.88 8.45 -15.55
CA ASP A 942 -13.25 9.35 -14.60
C ASP A 942 -14.30 10.17 -13.83
N ASN A 943 -14.10 10.27 -12.52
CA ASN A 943 -14.85 11.11 -11.60
C ASN A 943 -13.91 12.05 -10.83
N SER A 944 -12.65 12.17 -11.26
CA SER A 944 -11.61 12.89 -10.54
C SER A 944 -11.91 14.37 -10.39
N THR A 945 -11.50 14.94 -9.27
CA THR A 945 -11.70 16.38 -8.98
C THR A 945 -10.36 17.10 -8.89
N GLY A 946 -10.38 18.43 -8.73
CA GLY A 946 -9.16 19.23 -8.61
C GLY A 946 -8.52 19.60 -9.95
N GLY A 947 -9.28 19.54 -11.04
CA GLY A 947 -8.81 19.94 -12.38
C GLY A 947 -7.64 19.10 -12.89
N PRO A 948 -7.78 17.76 -12.96
CA PRO A 948 -6.79 16.93 -13.61
C PRO A 948 -6.66 17.29 -15.09
N THR A 949 -5.42 17.28 -15.58
CA THR A 949 -5.05 17.53 -16.98
C THR A 949 -4.50 16.28 -17.67
N SER A 950 -4.27 15.17 -16.94
CA SER A 950 -3.81 13.89 -17.48
C SER A 950 -4.38 12.70 -16.70
N TRP A 951 -4.61 11.56 -17.38
CA TRP A 951 -5.23 10.35 -16.85
C TRP A 951 -4.53 9.08 -17.37
N ILE A 952 -3.90 8.30 -16.51
CA ILE A 952 -3.34 6.98 -16.87
C ILE A 952 -4.11 5.90 -16.13
N TRP A 953 -4.64 4.96 -16.90
CA TRP A 953 -5.34 3.79 -16.39
C TRP A 953 -4.42 2.58 -16.45
N ASP A 954 -4.27 1.87 -15.34
CA ASP A 954 -3.69 0.52 -15.27
C ASP A 954 -4.83 -0.47 -15.03
N PHE A 955 -5.04 -1.39 -15.97
CA PHE A 955 -6.14 -2.35 -15.91
C PHE A 955 -5.77 -3.63 -15.14
N GLY A 956 -4.56 -3.73 -14.61
CA GLY A 956 -4.12 -4.87 -13.80
C GLY A 956 -3.80 -6.14 -14.59
N ASP A 957 -3.78 -6.07 -15.92
CA ASP A 957 -3.44 -7.18 -16.83
C ASP A 957 -2.16 -6.91 -17.64
N GLY A 958 -1.39 -5.89 -17.25
CA GLY A 958 -0.17 -5.44 -17.93
C GLY A 958 -0.44 -4.54 -19.14
N ILE A 959 -1.69 -4.15 -19.39
CA ILE A 959 -2.07 -3.17 -20.41
C ILE A 959 -2.52 -1.88 -19.71
N ASN A 960 -2.01 -0.74 -20.20
CA ASN A 960 -2.33 0.59 -19.70
C ASN A 960 -2.95 1.46 -20.80
N SER A 961 -3.69 2.50 -20.40
CA SER A 961 -4.23 3.49 -21.34
C SER A 961 -3.20 4.57 -21.73
N LYS A 962 -3.46 5.25 -22.85
CA LYS A 962 -2.67 6.39 -23.35
C LYS A 962 -3.39 7.71 -23.07
N HIS A 963 -3.34 8.21 -21.83
CA HIS A 963 -3.84 9.54 -21.46
C HIS A 963 -5.32 9.79 -21.80
N ALA A 964 -6.21 8.91 -21.34
CA ALA A 964 -7.63 8.98 -21.66
C ALA A 964 -8.47 9.33 -20.44
N LEU A 965 -9.23 10.44 -20.49
CA LEU A 965 -10.20 10.81 -19.46
C LEU A 965 -11.12 9.62 -19.13
N ASN A 966 -11.76 9.04 -20.15
CA ASN A 966 -12.49 7.78 -20.02
C ASN A 966 -11.80 6.71 -20.88
N ALA A 967 -11.75 5.48 -20.41
CA ALA A 967 -11.07 4.39 -21.11
C ALA A 967 -11.99 3.18 -21.31
N THR A 968 -11.85 2.48 -22.43
CA THR A 968 -12.48 1.17 -22.63
C THR A 968 -11.41 0.11 -22.73
N HIS A 969 -11.54 -0.97 -21.96
CA HIS A 969 -10.62 -2.10 -21.97
C HIS A 969 -11.36 -3.42 -22.18
N THR A 970 -10.70 -4.40 -22.80
CA THR A 970 -11.28 -5.74 -23.01
C THR A 970 -10.40 -6.79 -22.35
N PHE A 971 -10.90 -7.35 -21.25
CA PHE A 971 -10.24 -8.45 -20.55
C PHE A 971 -10.51 -9.76 -21.30
N THR A 972 -9.46 -10.38 -21.81
CA THR A 972 -9.55 -11.59 -22.66
C THR A 972 -9.43 -12.89 -21.87
N GLU A 973 -8.79 -12.85 -20.71
CA GLU A 973 -8.60 -13.99 -19.82
C GLU A 973 -9.52 -13.90 -18.59
N PRO A 974 -9.95 -15.05 -18.01
CA PRO A 974 -10.65 -15.06 -16.74
C PRO A 974 -9.71 -14.72 -15.58
N GLY A 975 -10.20 -13.93 -14.62
CA GLY A 975 -9.39 -13.44 -13.50
C GLY A 975 -10.07 -12.32 -12.73
N LYS A 976 -9.40 -11.87 -11.67
CA LYS A 976 -9.78 -10.67 -10.93
C LYS A 976 -8.70 -9.61 -11.12
N TYR A 977 -9.11 -8.41 -11.52
CA TYR A 977 -8.19 -7.36 -11.94
C TYR A 977 -8.28 -6.16 -11.00
N ASN A 978 -7.13 -5.71 -10.52
CA ASN A 978 -7.00 -4.47 -9.79
C ASN A 978 -6.93 -3.32 -10.80
N ILE A 979 -7.76 -2.30 -10.63
CA ILE A 979 -7.78 -1.16 -11.56
C ILE A 979 -7.22 0.05 -10.84
N SER A 980 -6.25 0.73 -11.46
CA SER A 980 -5.78 2.00 -10.96
C SER A 980 -5.95 3.12 -11.98
N LEU A 981 -6.29 4.31 -11.48
CA LEU A 981 -6.30 5.55 -12.23
C LEU A 981 -5.34 6.52 -11.56
N ILE A 982 -4.37 7.02 -12.31
CA ILE A 982 -3.48 8.09 -11.92
C ILE A 982 -3.92 9.34 -12.67
N VAL A 983 -4.33 10.37 -11.93
CA VAL A 983 -4.60 11.68 -12.51
C VAL A 983 -3.55 12.69 -12.08
N THR A 984 -3.15 13.58 -12.99
CA THR A 984 -2.17 14.63 -12.69
C THR A 984 -2.68 15.99 -13.11
N ASN A 985 -2.17 17.04 -12.46
CA ASN A 985 -2.25 18.41 -12.92
C ASN A 985 -0.91 19.10 -12.61
N GLY A 986 -0.77 20.39 -12.96
CA GLY A 986 0.45 21.16 -12.70
C GLY A 986 0.89 21.22 -11.23
N ASN A 987 0.01 20.85 -10.29
CA ASN A 987 0.25 20.93 -8.85
C ASN A 987 0.67 19.58 -8.24
N GLY A 988 0.41 18.46 -8.92
CA GLY A 988 0.71 17.14 -8.38
C GLY A 988 -0.03 16.01 -9.08
N SER A 989 -0.05 14.84 -8.44
CA SER A 989 -0.81 13.68 -8.90
C SER A 989 -1.64 13.10 -7.77
N SER A 990 -2.66 12.34 -8.15
CA SER A 990 -3.42 11.48 -7.27
C SER A 990 -3.65 10.15 -7.95
N THR A 991 -3.60 9.08 -7.17
CA THR A 991 -3.85 7.72 -7.65
C THR A 991 -5.00 7.13 -6.87
N LYS A 992 -5.96 6.53 -7.58
CA LYS A 992 -6.99 5.67 -7.01
C LYS A 992 -6.75 4.26 -7.49
N LEU A 993 -6.64 3.31 -6.57
CA LEU A 993 -6.58 1.88 -6.84
C LEU A 993 -7.83 1.24 -6.26
N ILE A 994 -8.53 0.43 -7.05
CA ILE A 994 -9.61 -0.42 -6.57
C ILE A 994 -9.20 -1.88 -6.83
N SER A 995 -8.93 -2.62 -5.75
CA SER A 995 -8.52 -4.02 -5.83
C SER A 995 -9.69 -4.93 -6.24
N GLU A 996 -9.39 -5.92 -7.07
CA GLU A 996 -10.34 -6.90 -7.62
C GLU A 996 -11.61 -6.26 -8.23
N TYR A 997 -11.47 -5.07 -8.80
CA TYR A 997 -12.61 -4.26 -9.24
C TYR A 997 -13.37 -4.87 -10.41
N ILE A 998 -12.66 -5.58 -11.30
CA ILE A 998 -13.25 -6.31 -12.42
C ILE A 998 -13.06 -7.82 -12.23
N THR A 999 -14.15 -8.58 -12.31
CA THR A 999 -14.12 -10.06 -12.26
C THR A 999 -14.56 -10.67 -13.59
N VAL A 1000 -13.69 -11.46 -14.20
CA VAL A 1000 -13.92 -12.09 -15.50
C VAL A 1000 -14.00 -13.61 -15.32
N PHE A 1001 -15.09 -14.21 -15.77
CA PHE A 1001 -15.35 -15.65 -15.67
C PHE A 1001 -14.96 -16.38 -16.96
N LYS A 1002 -14.58 -17.65 -16.84
CA LYS A 1002 -14.23 -18.52 -17.97
C LYS A 1002 -15.49 -18.90 -18.73
N LYS A 1003 -15.45 -18.81 -20.07
CA LYS A 1003 -16.54 -19.30 -20.95
C LYS A 1003 -16.63 -20.83 -20.84
N GLU A 1004 -17.77 -21.33 -20.39
CA GLU A 1004 -18.10 -22.77 -20.38
C GLU A 1004 -18.24 -23.34 -21.79
#